data_AF-A0A9P9XIQ0-F1
#
_entry.id   AF-A0A9P9XIQ0-F1
#
_cell.length_a   1.000
_cell.length_b   1.000
_cell.length_c   1.000
_cell.angle_alpha   90.00
_cell.angle_beta   90.00
_cell.angle_gamma   90.00
#
_symmetry.space_group_name_H-M   'P 1'
#
loop_
_entity.id
_entity.type
_entity.pdbx_description
1 polymer ?
#
loop_
_entity_poly.entity_id
_entity_poly.type
_entity_poly.pdbx_seq_one_letter_code
_entity_poly.pdbx_strand_id
1 'polypeptide(L)'
;MSLCQNCRQLDLADLVDEEYEVQDIILHSSIADLERNVSACDLCQLFHTSITEKLRVEGVSVDQEAWYDTDSPVILRGTQYKDEKYESRGLFWVKVRCDRLSPRAYCYFSFYPKDETTRLENSILGRPIKPPAKQLSLVKDWVRECEDHHQSCHSAPATLPTRVVDVGVEGVREPRLVVTSGEVGRYMTLSHCWGLHPVIRTTSETINGHIKSLPMSKLPPTFRDAVLITRSLGVQYLWIDSLCIVQDSKEDWELESVKMGTIYASSCLTMAASASADSTGGCFLPRSTSNHVQVKCTRKTNDESVSIPVFLRPRPRDFSHLPQSILHSRAWVTQERLLSARMVHYDSDQLLWECRESRLAEDGVPTDAFAVQKLVWDERLHLSYPFAQGRLSTSEFVWDWYDMVSAYSRRGITKSYDRLPALSGLAKVMEECTGQRYLAGLWKYNLHYGLLWRRSENWLETPSDGFRAPSWSWASLEGAVMMPEIGNILPSGNEMEVVVRITQAETTPLGLDPRGMLKSGYLQLEGKLRLADPRENPESPGYQRFSTYRKELAIDLLKENGIMVGLAVFDKDYCGSNILLYYLQVSRRVKEPSRWYGLLLEATSQPQEFRRVGFCRTEEYPLRDWFAHVAEEMITIV
;
A
#
# COMPACT_ATOMS: atom_id res chain seq x y z
N MET A 1 -18.21 -11.18 -33.28
CA MET A 1 -16.79 -11.44 -32.99
C MET A 1 -16.28 -12.48 -33.96
N SER A 2 -15.16 -12.21 -34.63
CA SER A 2 -14.52 -13.19 -35.53
C SER A 2 -13.40 -13.90 -34.79
N LEU A 3 -13.34 -15.23 -34.91
CA LEU A 3 -12.28 -16.05 -34.33
C LEU A 3 -11.57 -16.82 -35.47
N CYS A 4 -10.25 -17.01 -35.37
CA CYS A 4 -9.50 -17.92 -36.25
C CYS A 4 -9.80 -19.39 -35.90
N GLN A 5 -9.30 -20.34 -36.70
CA GLN A 5 -9.56 -21.77 -36.51
C GLN A 5 -9.18 -22.25 -35.11
N ASN A 6 -7.96 -21.94 -34.64
CA ASN A 6 -7.48 -22.35 -33.32
C ASN A 6 -8.32 -21.74 -32.20
N CYS A 7 -8.60 -20.44 -32.27
CA CYS A 7 -9.41 -19.75 -31.26
C CYS A 7 -10.88 -20.22 -31.21
N ARG A 8 -11.45 -20.73 -32.32
CA ARG A 8 -12.81 -21.35 -32.32
C ARG A 8 -12.86 -22.71 -31.65
N GLN A 9 -11.72 -23.40 -31.60
CA GLN A 9 -11.57 -24.71 -30.96
C GLN A 9 -11.26 -24.59 -29.46
N LEU A 10 -10.85 -23.42 -28.98
CA LEU A 10 -10.61 -23.18 -27.56
C LEU A 10 -11.88 -23.44 -26.74
N ASP A 11 -11.77 -24.41 -25.83
CA ASP A 11 -12.72 -24.67 -24.76
C ASP A 11 -12.01 -24.48 -23.41
N LEU A 12 -12.54 -23.60 -22.56
CA LEU A 12 -11.94 -23.35 -21.24
C LEU A 12 -12.02 -24.56 -20.31
N ALA A 13 -12.94 -25.51 -20.58
CA ALA A 13 -13.02 -26.75 -19.81
C ALA A 13 -11.76 -27.61 -20.00
N ASP A 14 -11.05 -27.50 -21.12
CA ASP A 14 -9.85 -28.28 -21.41
C ASP A 14 -8.62 -27.81 -20.60
N LEU A 15 -8.74 -26.69 -19.87
CA LEU A 15 -7.69 -26.21 -18.95
C LEU A 15 -7.65 -27.00 -17.64
N VAL A 16 -8.61 -27.90 -17.42
CA VAL A 16 -8.71 -28.74 -16.23
C VAL A 16 -9.08 -30.16 -16.66
N ASP A 17 -8.37 -31.16 -16.16
CA ASP A 17 -8.67 -32.55 -16.44
C ASP A 17 -9.75 -33.14 -15.51
N GLU A 18 -10.00 -34.44 -15.65
CA GLU A 18 -11.01 -35.17 -14.86
C GLU A 18 -10.63 -35.30 -13.37
N GLU A 19 -9.34 -35.13 -13.02
CA GLU A 19 -8.83 -35.12 -11.66
C GLU A 19 -8.77 -33.70 -11.06
N TYR A 20 -9.29 -32.71 -11.78
CA TYR A 20 -9.23 -31.30 -11.46
C TYR A 20 -7.79 -30.73 -11.45
N GLU A 21 -6.85 -31.31 -12.19
CA GLU A 21 -5.52 -30.72 -12.35
C GLU A 21 -5.48 -29.72 -13.50
N VAL A 22 -4.70 -28.64 -13.34
CA VAL A 22 -4.56 -27.58 -14.35
C VAL A 22 -3.68 -28.05 -15.50
N GLN A 23 -4.20 -27.96 -16.72
CA GLN A 23 -3.52 -28.32 -17.96
C GLN A 23 -3.09 -27.08 -18.76
N ASP A 24 -2.01 -27.25 -19.54
CA ASP A 24 -1.52 -26.24 -20.49
C ASP A 24 -2.13 -26.51 -21.88
N ILE A 25 -2.74 -25.49 -22.50
CA ILE A 25 -3.24 -25.54 -23.88
C ILE A 25 -2.29 -24.76 -24.78
N ILE A 26 -1.79 -25.39 -25.85
CA ILE A 26 -1.08 -24.70 -26.92
C ILE A 26 -2.12 -24.13 -27.88
N LEU A 27 -2.41 -22.83 -27.78
CA LEU A 27 -3.42 -22.18 -28.63
C LEU A 27 -2.88 -21.87 -30.03
N HIS A 28 -1.62 -21.44 -30.12
CA HIS A 28 -0.92 -21.26 -31.38
C HIS A 28 0.43 -21.95 -31.29
N SER A 29 0.82 -22.65 -32.36
CA SER A 29 2.13 -23.31 -32.44
C SER A 29 3.28 -22.30 -32.44
N SER A 30 3.01 -21.05 -32.85
CA SER A 30 3.98 -19.97 -32.86
C SER A 30 3.35 -18.59 -32.60
N ILE A 31 4.17 -17.65 -32.13
CA ILE A 31 3.75 -16.26 -31.93
C ILE A 31 3.55 -15.53 -33.27
N ALA A 32 4.30 -15.93 -34.30
CA ALA A 32 4.06 -15.50 -35.67
C ALA A 32 2.67 -15.91 -36.17
N ASP A 33 2.17 -17.08 -35.75
CA ASP A 33 0.82 -17.51 -36.09
C ASP A 33 -0.26 -16.68 -35.37
N LEU A 34 -0.05 -16.34 -34.10
CA LEU A 34 -0.92 -15.39 -33.39
C LEU A 34 -0.96 -14.04 -34.14
N GLU A 35 0.20 -13.49 -34.49
CA GLU A 35 0.33 -12.17 -35.12
C GLU A 35 -0.37 -12.10 -36.48
N ARG A 36 -0.21 -13.13 -37.32
CA ARG A 36 -0.90 -13.21 -38.63
C ARG A 36 -2.43 -13.18 -38.51
N ASN A 37 -2.98 -13.58 -37.37
CA ASN A 37 -4.41 -13.64 -37.12
C ASN A 37 -4.97 -12.38 -36.42
N VAL A 38 -4.13 -11.43 -35.96
CA VAL A 38 -4.57 -10.25 -35.19
C VAL A 38 -5.62 -9.41 -35.91
N SER A 39 -5.54 -9.27 -37.24
CA SER A 39 -6.49 -8.46 -38.01
C SER A 39 -7.85 -9.13 -38.26
N ALA A 40 -7.95 -10.45 -38.06
CA ALA A 40 -9.13 -11.25 -38.38
C ALA A 40 -9.70 -12.05 -37.19
N CYS A 41 -9.01 -12.05 -36.04
CA CYS A 41 -9.39 -12.78 -34.83
C CYS A 41 -9.36 -11.87 -33.60
N ASP A 42 -10.52 -11.62 -33.01
CA ASP A 42 -10.65 -10.74 -31.85
C ASP A 42 -9.86 -11.28 -30.64
N LEU A 43 -9.77 -12.61 -30.47
CA LEU A 43 -9.00 -13.21 -29.37
C LEU A 43 -7.49 -13.06 -29.58
N CYS A 44 -6.99 -13.26 -30.80
CA CYS A 44 -5.59 -13.03 -31.13
C CYS A 44 -5.23 -11.55 -30.94
N GLN A 45 -6.10 -10.64 -31.39
CA GLN A 45 -5.93 -9.20 -31.18
C GLN A 45 -5.85 -8.84 -29.70
N LEU A 46 -6.74 -9.41 -28.88
CA LEU A 46 -6.77 -9.18 -27.44
C LEU A 46 -5.47 -9.63 -26.76
N PHE A 47 -5.00 -10.83 -27.09
CA PHE A 47 -3.76 -11.38 -26.53
C PHE A 47 -2.53 -10.60 -26.97
N HIS A 48 -2.40 -10.33 -28.27
CA HIS A 48 -1.28 -9.57 -28.82
C HIS A 48 -1.21 -8.17 -28.18
N THR A 49 -2.32 -7.43 -28.18
CA THR A 49 -2.37 -6.07 -27.63
C THR A 49 -2.00 -6.04 -26.14
N SER A 50 -2.52 -7.00 -25.36
CA SER A 50 -2.24 -7.05 -23.91
C SER A 50 -0.77 -7.36 -23.61
N ILE A 51 -0.18 -8.32 -24.33
CA ILE A 51 1.23 -8.70 -24.14
C ILE A 51 2.15 -7.55 -24.57
N THR A 52 1.90 -6.95 -25.73
CA THR A 52 2.70 -5.84 -26.26
C THR A 52 2.65 -4.63 -25.34
N GLU A 53 1.47 -4.26 -24.82
CA GLU A 53 1.33 -3.15 -23.89
C GLU A 53 2.04 -3.42 -22.56
N LYS A 54 1.93 -4.63 -22.01
CA LYS A 54 2.65 -5.00 -20.77
C LYS A 54 4.16 -4.90 -20.96
N LEU A 55 4.70 -5.46 -22.03
CA LEU A 55 6.15 -5.42 -22.31
C LEU A 55 6.64 -3.98 -22.47
N ARG A 56 5.85 -3.12 -23.12
CA ARG A 56 6.12 -1.69 -23.25
C ARG A 56 6.15 -0.98 -21.90
N VAL A 57 5.14 -1.21 -21.05
CA VAL A 57 5.05 -0.62 -19.70
C VAL A 57 6.20 -1.08 -18.80
N GLU A 58 6.61 -2.33 -18.90
CA GLU A 58 7.73 -2.89 -18.12
C GLU A 58 9.12 -2.51 -18.69
N GLY A 59 9.18 -1.77 -19.80
CA GLY A 59 10.43 -1.38 -20.45
C GLY A 59 11.23 -2.56 -20.98
N VAL A 60 10.57 -3.68 -21.33
CA VAL A 60 11.22 -4.87 -21.87
C VAL A 60 11.46 -4.66 -23.36
N SER A 61 12.73 -4.48 -23.75
CA SER A 61 13.11 -4.45 -25.16
C SER A 61 12.93 -5.83 -25.77
N VAL A 62 12.03 -5.94 -26.74
CA VAL A 62 11.83 -7.15 -27.54
C VAL A 62 12.18 -6.80 -28.99
N ASP A 63 13.03 -7.61 -29.59
CA ASP A 63 13.35 -7.48 -31.02
C ASP A 63 12.08 -7.70 -31.85
N GLN A 64 11.85 -6.86 -32.87
CA GLN A 64 10.71 -7.02 -33.76
C GLN A 64 10.77 -8.37 -34.48
N GLU A 65 11.96 -8.91 -34.76
CA GLU A 65 12.12 -10.23 -35.37
C GLU A 65 11.59 -11.36 -34.48
N ALA A 66 11.58 -11.18 -33.16
CA ALA A 66 11.13 -12.20 -32.21
C ALA A 66 9.61 -12.45 -32.29
N TRP A 67 8.82 -11.50 -32.80
CA TRP A 67 7.39 -11.70 -33.09
C TRP A 67 7.13 -12.59 -34.31
N TYR A 68 8.16 -12.84 -35.12
CA TYR A 68 8.08 -13.71 -36.30
C TYR A 68 8.71 -15.09 -36.07
N ASP A 69 9.08 -15.41 -34.83
CA ASP A 69 9.60 -16.72 -34.45
C ASP A 69 8.53 -17.82 -34.66
N THR A 70 8.85 -18.82 -35.47
CA THR A 70 7.98 -19.95 -35.81
C THR A 70 8.00 -21.08 -34.80
N ASP A 71 8.92 -21.07 -33.83
CA ASP A 71 9.06 -22.11 -32.82
C ASP A 71 8.67 -21.63 -31.40
N SER A 72 7.96 -20.50 -31.29
CA SER A 72 7.57 -19.86 -30.01
C SER A 72 6.07 -20.04 -29.72
N PRO A 73 5.64 -21.13 -29.04
CA PRO A 73 4.22 -21.40 -28.84
C PRO A 73 3.54 -20.38 -27.92
N VAL A 74 2.25 -20.13 -28.18
CA VAL A 74 1.38 -19.36 -27.29
C VAL A 74 0.62 -20.34 -26.40
N ILE A 75 0.98 -20.36 -25.12
CA ILE A 75 0.47 -21.33 -24.14
C ILE A 75 -0.52 -20.66 -23.20
N LEU A 76 -1.66 -21.29 -23.00
CA LEU A 76 -2.69 -20.91 -22.04
C LEU A 76 -2.62 -21.87 -20.85
N ARG A 77 -2.55 -21.33 -19.64
CA ARG A 77 -2.58 -22.10 -18.40
C ARG A 77 -3.64 -21.57 -17.47
N GLY A 78 -4.61 -22.41 -17.09
CA GLY A 78 -5.64 -22.06 -16.13
C GLY A 78 -5.05 -21.77 -14.74
N THR A 79 -5.84 -21.21 -13.84
CA THR A 79 -5.53 -21.29 -12.42
C THR A 79 -6.81 -21.44 -11.63
N GLN A 80 -6.74 -22.35 -10.67
CA GLN A 80 -7.85 -22.70 -9.82
C GLN A 80 -7.77 -21.97 -8.48
N TYR A 81 -8.93 -21.50 -8.01
CA TYR A 81 -9.05 -20.94 -6.67
C TYR A 81 -9.06 -22.10 -5.68
N LYS A 82 -8.25 -21.99 -4.63
CA LYS A 82 -8.29 -22.90 -3.49
C LYS A 82 -8.87 -22.14 -2.31
N ASP A 83 -9.93 -22.68 -1.73
CA ASP A 83 -10.53 -22.08 -0.55
C ASP A 83 -9.67 -22.32 0.72
N GLU A 84 -10.18 -21.86 1.86
CA GLU A 84 -9.53 -22.03 3.17
C GLU A 84 -9.30 -23.50 3.58
N LYS A 85 -10.01 -24.44 2.96
CA LYS A 85 -9.85 -25.90 3.17
C LYS A 85 -8.90 -26.53 2.15
N TYR A 86 -8.26 -25.72 1.32
CA TYR A 86 -7.42 -26.12 0.19
C TYR A 86 -8.19 -26.92 -0.88
N GLU A 87 -9.51 -26.79 -0.93
CA GLU A 87 -10.34 -27.42 -1.96
C GLU A 87 -10.37 -26.53 -3.21
N SER A 88 -10.15 -27.13 -4.39
CA SER A 88 -10.25 -26.42 -5.67
C SER A 88 -11.71 -26.08 -5.98
N ARG A 89 -12.02 -24.79 -6.12
CA ARG A 89 -13.37 -24.22 -6.31
C ARG A 89 -13.60 -23.68 -7.74
N GLY A 90 -12.77 -24.07 -8.71
CA GLY A 90 -12.93 -23.69 -10.13
C GLY A 90 -11.88 -22.71 -10.66
N LEU A 91 -11.95 -22.40 -11.96
CA LEU A 91 -11.03 -21.50 -12.66
C LEU A 91 -11.45 -20.04 -12.48
N PHE A 92 -10.49 -19.16 -12.22
CA PHE A 92 -10.77 -17.72 -12.11
C PHE A 92 -10.00 -16.84 -13.11
N TRP A 93 -8.91 -17.34 -13.69
CA TRP A 93 -8.18 -16.67 -14.77
C TRP A 93 -7.37 -17.67 -15.62
N VAL A 94 -6.90 -17.21 -16.77
CA VAL A 94 -5.89 -17.89 -17.58
C VAL A 94 -4.67 -17.01 -17.74
N LYS A 95 -3.50 -17.60 -17.57
CA LYS A 95 -2.23 -17.02 -17.92
C LYS A 95 -1.91 -17.39 -19.38
N VAL A 96 -1.83 -16.40 -20.25
CA VAL A 96 -1.34 -16.55 -21.62
C VAL A 96 0.15 -16.20 -21.60
N ARG A 97 1.01 -17.09 -22.09
CA ARG A 97 2.47 -16.91 -22.07
C ARG A 97 3.11 -17.20 -23.43
N CYS A 98 4.17 -16.45 -23.72
CA CYS A 98 5.01 -16.55 -24.90
C CYS A 98 6.48 -16.61 -24.44
N ASP A 99 6.89 -17.68 -23.75
CA ASP A 99 8.13 -17.66 -22.97
C ASP A 99 9.41 -17.49 -23.80
N ARG A 100 9.40 -17.93 -25.07
CA ARG A 100 10.54 -17.73 -25.96
C ARG A 100 10.67 -16.29 -26.45
N LEU A 101 9.58 -15.52 -26.48
CA LEU A 101 9.64 -14.08 -26.76
C LEU A 101 10.33 -13.35 -25.61
N SER A 102 9.92 -13.65 -24.38
CA SER A 102 10.54 -13.16 -23.15
C SER A 102 9.97 -13.93 -21.95
N PRO A 103 10.76 -14.20 -20.90
CA PRO A 103 10.23 -14.68 -19.63
C PRO A 103 9.15 -13.77 -19.00
N ARG A 104 9.08 -12.51 -19.44
CA ARG A 104 8.07 -11.53 -19.02
C ARG A 104 6.89 -11.38 -20.00
N ALA A 105 6.91 -12.07 -21.14
CA ALA A 105 5.84 -12.03 -22.13
C ALA A 105 4.68 -12.95 -21.71
N TYR A 106 3.92 -12.52 -20.71
CA TYR A 106 2.70 -13.17 -20.29
C TYR A 106 1.67 -12.17 -19.79
N CYS A 107 0.38 -12.49 -19.94
CA CYS A 107 -0.73 -11.70 -19.43
C CYS A 107 -1.77 -12.60 -18.77
N TYR A 108 -2.56 -12.02 -17.88
CA TYR A 108 -3.65 -12.72 -17.21
C TYR A 108 -4.99 -12.22 -17.73
N PHE A 109 -5.92 -13.15 -17.92
CA PHE A 109 -7.26 -12.89 -18.41
C PHE A 109 -8.29 -13.50 -17.47
N SER A 110 -9.31 -12.72 -17.13
CA SER A 110 -10.44 -13.19 -16.31
C SER A 110 -11.60 -13.65 -17.19
N PHE A 111 -12.50 -14.42 -16.59
CA PHE A 111 -13.65 -15.00 -17.26
C PHE A 111 -14.94 -14.64 -16.54
N TYR A 112 -16.03 -14.49 -17.30
CA TYR A 112 -17.35 -14.38 -16.72
C TYR A 112 -18.41 -14.95 -17.68
N PRO A 113 -19.49 -15.57 -17.16
CA PRO A 113 -20.58 -16.06 -18.00
C PRO A 113 -21.39 -14.89 -18.56
N LYS A 114 -22.06 -15.11 -19.70
CA LYS A 114 -22.94 -14.10 -20.31
C LYS A 114 -24.09 -13.65 -19.40
N ASP A 115 -24.65 -14.58 -18.62
CA ASP A 115 -25.77 -14.34 -17.72
C ASP A 115 -25.38 -14.69 -16.28
N GLU A 116 -25.69 -13.79 -15.32
CA GLU A 116 -25.38 -13.97 -13.89
C GLU A 116 -26.13 -15.14 -13.24
N THR A 117 -27.25 -15.57 -13.85
CA THR A 117 -28.04 -16.73 -13.43
C THR A 117 -27.41 -18.05 -13.82
N THR A 118 -26.49 -18.04 -14.80
CA THR A 118 -25.71 -19.21 -15.19
C THR A 118 -24.51 -19.31 -14.25
N ARG A 119 -24.78 -19.48 -12.95
CA ARG A 119 -23.74 -19.76 -11.96
C ARG A 119 -23.10 -21.10 -12.35
N LEU A 120 -21.90 -21.02 -12.89
CA LEU A 120 -21.02 -22.16 -13.03
C LEU A 120 -20.33 -22.38 -11.68
N GLU A 121 -21.13 -22.74 -10.68
CA GLU A 121 -20.64 -23.07 -9.34
C GLU A 121 -19.51 -24.10 -9.48
N ASN A 122 -18.35 -23.76 -8.93
CA ASN A 122 -17.12 -24.54 -8.99
C ASN A 122 -16.39 -24.62 -10.35
N SER A 123 -16.76 -23.84 -11.38
CA SER A 123 -16.01 -23.80 -12.66
C SER A 123 -15.56 -22.41 -13.09
N ILE A 124 -16.40 -21.37 -12.97
CA ILE A 124 -16.04 -19.98 -13.32
C ILE A 124 -16.58 -19.02 -12.26
N LEU A 125 -15.67 -18.30 -11.59
CA LEU A 125 -16.04 -17.42 -10.47
C LEU A 125 -16.39 -15.98 -10.87
N GLY A 126 -15.84 -15.47 -11.98
CA GLY A 126 -15.99 -14.06 -12.33
C GLY A 126 -17.38 -13.68 -12.83
N ARG A 127 -17.75 -12.40 -12.65
CA ARG A 127 -19.00 -11.77 -13.10
C ARG A 127 -18.75 -10.53 -13.98
N PRO A 128 -19.74 -10.11 -14.78
CA PRO A 128 -19.66 -8.86 -15.56
C PRO A 128 -19.42 -7.65 -14.65
N ILE A 129 -18.52 -6.75 -15.07
CA ILE A 129 -18.35 -5.44 -14.41
C ILE A 129 -19.55 -4.58 -14.81
N LYS A 130 -20.19 -3.94 -13.84
CA LYS A 130 -21.39 -3.15 -14.05
C LYS A 130 -21.02 -1.81 -14.71
N PRO A 131 -21.85 -1.30 -15.64
CA PRO A 131 -21.66 0.04 -16.17
C PRO A 131 -21.87 1.11 -15.07
N PRO A 132 -21.34 2.33 -15.23
CA PRO A 132 -21.46 3.40 -14.22
C PRO A 132 -22.87 3.62 -13.67
N ALA A 133 -23.90 3.54 -14.52
CA ALA A 133 -25.30 3.70 -14.13
C ALA A 133 -25.81 2.65 -13.11
N LYS A 134 -25.14 1.50 -12.99
CA LYS A 134 -25.48 0.40 -12.06
C LYS A 134 -24.52 0.28 -10.87
N GLN A 135 -23.49 1.12 -10.79
CA GLN A 135 -22.52 1.11 -9.69
C GLN A 135 -23.18 1.50 -8.37
N LEU A 136 -24.07 2.50 -8.37
CA LEU A 136 -24.78 2.93 -7.17
C LEU A 136 -25.63 1.82 -6.53
N SER A 137 -26.29 0.97 -7.34
CA SER A 137 -27.03 -0.19 -6.81
C SER A 137 -26.08 -1.23 -6.20
N LEU A 138 -24.94 -1.49 -6.85
CA LEU A 138 -23.96 -2.44 -6.32
C LEU A 138 -23.39 -1.99 -4.98
N VAL A 139 -23.03 -0.70 -4.85
CA VAL A 139 -22.54 -0.15 -3.58
C VAL A 139 -23.61 -0.19 -2.49
N LYS A 140 -24.88 0.08 -2.83
CA LYS A 140 -26.01 -0.09 -1.88
C LYS A 140 -26.12 -1.52 -1.38
N ASP A 141 -26.00 -2.50 -2.27
CA ASP A 141 -26.10 -3.91 -1.91
C ASP A 141 -24.92 -4.32 -1.02
N TRP A 142 -23.70 -3.89 -1.32
CA TRP A 142 -22.54 -4.14 -0.46
C TRP A 142 -22.64 -3.47 0.92
N VAL A 143 -23.17 -2.25 0.99
CA VAL A 143 -23.39 -1.56 2.27
C VAL A 143 -24.39 -2.35 3.11
N ARG A 144 -25.52 -2.76 2.53
CA ARG A 144 -26.55 -3.55 3.23
C ARG A 144 -26.00 -4.89 3.70
N GLU A 145 -25.36 -5.63 2.81
CA GLU A 145 -24.75 -6.92 3.14
C GLU A 145 -23.80 -6.81 4.33
N CYS A 146 -22.96 -5.78 4.33
CA CYS A 146 -22.04 -5.51 5.43
C CYS A 146 -22.75 -5.03 6.71
N GLU A 147 -23.81 -4.23 6.61
CA GLU A 147 -24.59 -3.78 7.78
C GLU A 147 -25.40 -4.93 8.40
N ASP A 148 -25.87 -5.89 7.60
CA ASP A 148 -26.73 -6.99 8.06
C ASP A 148 -25.92 -8.17 8.61
N HIS A 149 -24.70 -8.41 8.09
CA HIS A 149 -23.93 -9.62 8.41
C HIS A 149 -22.59 -9.40 9.12
N HIS A 150 -21.99 -8.19 9.08
CA HIS A 150 -20.66 -7.95 9.70
C HIS A 150 -20.77 -7.20 11.02
N GLN A 151 -20.67 -7.93 12.13
CA GLN A 151 -20.84 -7.37 13.48
C GLN A 151 -19.81 -6.27 13.80
N SER A 152 -18.56 -6.47 13.39
CA SER A 152 -17.44 -5.54 13.60
C SER A 152 -17.60 -4.26 12.79
N CYS A 153 -18.48 -4.25 11.79
CA CYS A 153 -18.73 -3.11 10.92
C CYS A 153 -19.93 -2.27 11.34
N HIS A 154 -20.79 -2.72 12.28
CA HIS A 154 -21.94 -1.92 12.70
C HIS A 154 -21.48 -0.53 13.17
N SER A 155 -22.01 0.51 12.51
CA SER A 155 -21.66 1.90 12.78
C SER A 155 -22.88 2.60 13.35
N ALA A 156 -22.89 2.84 14.66
CA ALA A 156 -23.88 3.72 15.26
C ALA A 156 -23.68 5.16 14.74
N PRO A 157 -24.73 5.99 14.72
CA PRO A 157 -24.58 7.44 14.56
C PRO A 157 -23.49 7.96 15.50
N ALA A 158 -22.58 8.75 14.96
CA ALA A 158 -21.44 9.29 15.69
C ALA A 158 -21.56 10.81 15.83
N THR A 159 -20.80 11.39 16.75
CA THR A 159 -20.63 12.84 16.82
C THR A 159 -20.11 13.35 15.48
N LEU A 160 -20.81 14.30 14.88
CA LEU A 160 -20.42 14.87 13.62
C LEU A 160 -19.11 15.65 13.76
N PRO A 161 -18.26 15.67 12.72
CA PRO A 161 -17.11 16.58 12.65
C PRO A 161 -17.53 18.03 12.84
N THR A 162 -16.59 18.90 13.23
CA THR A 162 -16.83 20.35 13.47
C THR A 162 -17.62 21.00 12.33
N ARG A 163 -17.34 20.58 11.09
CA ARG A 163 -18.09 20.97 9.89
C ARG A 163 -18.35 19.76 9.00
N VAL A 164 -19.53 19.74 8.40
CA VAL A 164 -19.94 18.76 7.39
C VAL A 164 -20.67 19.45 6.25
N VAL A 165 -20.66 18.85 5.07
CA VAL A 165 -21.53 19.24 3.96
C VAL A 165 -22.87 18.54 4.14
N ASP A 166 -23.94 19.31 4.34
CA ASP A 166 -25.30 18.81 4.15
C ASP A 166 -25.53 18.69 2.65
N VAL A 167 -25.72 17.46 2.17
CA VAL A 167 -25.83 17.19 0.73
C VAL A 167 -27.13 17.68 0.13
N GLY A 168 -28.11 18.14 0.93
CA GLY A 168 -29.39 18.62 0.44
C GLY A 168 -30.22 17.56 -0.28
N VAL A 169 -31.23 18.02 -1.02
CA VAL A 169 -32.16 17.15 -1.75
C VAL A 169 -32.23 17.64 -3.19
N GLU A 170 -32.07 16.73 -4.14
CA GLU A 170 -32.05 17.05 -5.57
C GLU A 170 -33.32 17.82 -5.99
N GLY A 171 -33.13 18.91 -6.74
CA GLY A 171 -34.21 19.79 -7.19
C GLY A 171 -34.89 20.64 -6.11
N VAL A 172 -34.58 20.42 -4.83
CA VAL A 172 -35.23 21.11 -3.70
C VAL A 172 -34.24 22.01 -2.96
N ARG A 173 -33.05 21.49 -2.61
CA ARG A 173 -32.05 22.20 -1.81
C ARG A 173 -30.64 21.83 -2.25
N GLU A 174 -29.89 22.84 -2.65
CA GLU A 174 -28.46 22.71 -2.95
C GLU A 174 -27.65 22.29 -1.71
N PRO A 175 -26.50 21.62 -1.90
CA PRO A 175 -25.58 21.33 -0.81
C PRO A 175 -25.12 22.61 -0.10
N ARG A 176 -24.71 22.50 1.15
CA ARG A 176 -24.10 23.61 1.91
C ARG A 176 -23.23 23.10 3.04
N LEU A 177 -22.28 23.92 3.47
CA LEU A 177 -21.50 23.66 4.67
C LEU A 177 -22.33 23.93 5.93
N VAL A 178 -22.23 23.07 6.93
CA VAL A 178 -22.89 23.20 8.22
C VAL A 178 -21.83 23.12 9.30
N VAL A 179 -21.78 24.13 10.18
CA VAL A 179 -21.01 24.08 11.42
C VAL A 179 -21.85 23.32 12.43
N THR A 180 -21.29 22.24 12.95
CA THR A 180 -21.96 21.36 13.91
C THR A 180 -21.67 21.84 15.32
N SER A 181 -22.58 21.55 16.24
CA SER A 181 -22.41 21.80 17.68
C SER A 181 -22.24 20.47 18.44
N GLY A 182 -21.56 19.51 17.80
CA GLY A 182 -21.41 18.16 18.33
C GLY A 182 -22.68 17.31 18.22
N GLU A 183 -23.56 17.61 17.26
CA GLU A 183 -24.72 16.75 16.99
C GLU A 183 -24.28 15.34 16.62
N VAL A 184 -25.17 14.37 16.80
CA VAL A 184 -24.95 12.97 16.44
C VAL A 184 -25.67 12.67 15.12
N GLY A 185 -24.99 12.05 14.18
CA GLY A 185 -25.56 11.70 12.89
C GLY A 185 -24.72 10.69 12.10
N ARG A 186 -25.28 10.20 11.00
CA ARG A 186 -24.54 9.40 10.01
C ARG A 186 -23.94 10.34 8.97
N TYR A 187 -22.67 10.13 8.65
CA TYR A 187 -21.98 10.87 7.59
C TYR A 187 -21.03 9.95 6.83
N MET A 188 -20.74 10.34 5.59
CA MET A 188 -19.73 9.73 4.73
C MET A 188 -18.51 10.63 4.62
N THR A 189 -17.39 10.10 4.18
CA THR A 189 -16.14 10.85 3.91
C THR A 189 -15.70 10.63 2.46
N LEU A 190 -14.96 11.59 1.91
CA LEU A 190 -14.32 11.48 0.60
C LEU A 190 -12.81 11.51 0.73
N SER A 191 -12.16 10.42 0.32
CA SER A 191 -10.71 10.35 0.06
C SER A 191 -10.45 10.66 -1.42
N HIS A 192 -9.71 11.74 -1.70
CA HIS A 192 -9.47 12.19 -3.07
C HIS A 192 -8.11 12.88 -3.22
N CYS A 193 -7.63 12.95 -4.47
CA CYS A 193 -6.48 13.75 -4.84
C CYS A 193 -6.88 15.20 -5.06
N TRP A 194 -6.13 16.14 -4.46
CA TRP A 194 -6.34 17.55 -4.74
C TRP A 194 -5.81 17.93 -6.13
N GLY A 195 -4.73 17.28 -6.58
CA GLY A 195 -4.09 17.54 -7.87
C GLY A 195 -3.36 18.89 -7.93
N LEU A 196 -3.06 19.32 -9.16
CA LEU A 196 -2.39 20.60 -9.44
C LEU A 196 -3.38 21.74 -9.75
N HIS A 197 -4.64 21.41 -10.04
CA HIS A 197 -5.67 22.39 -10.34
C HIS A 197 -6.28 22.99 -9.06
N PRO A 198 -6.75 24.26 -9.08
CA PRO A 198 -7.41 24.85 -7.92
C PRO A 198 -8.65 24.05 -7.51
N VAL A 199 -8.57 23.44 -6.32
CA VAL A 199 -9.71 22.75 -5.69
C VAL A 199 -10.58 23.77 -4.97
N ILE A 200 -11.90 23.57 -4.99
CA ILE A 200 -12.81 24.35 -4.15
C ILE A 200 -12.45 24.06 -2.69
N ARG A 201 -12.07 25.12 -1.98
CA ARG A 201 -11.64 25.03 -0.59
C ARG A 201 -12.30 26.09 0.27
N THR A 202 -12.53 25.75 1.52
CA THR A 202 -12.99 26.70 2.52
C THR A 202 -11.81 27.50 3.05
N THR A 203 -11.93 28.83 2.99
CA THR A 203 -11.03 29.79 3.60
C THR A 203 -11.82 30.75 4.48
N SER A 204 -11.12 31.59 5.24
CA SER A 204 -11.74 32.67 6.03
C SER A 204 -12.69 33.55 5.19
N GLU A 205 -12.37 33.75 3.91
CA GLU A 205 -13.19 34.54 2.97
C GLU A 205 -14.39 33.76 2.41
N THR A 206 -14.23 32.46 2.13
CA THR A 206 -15.26 31.67 1.42
C THR A 206 -16.24 30.96 2.36
N ILE A 207 -15.90 30.78 3.64
CA ILE A 207 -16.70 30.00 4.61
C ILE A 207 -18.15 30.47 4.71
N ASN A 208 -18.40 31.78 4.80
CA ASN A 208 -19.75 32.34 4.88
C ASN A 208 -20.56 32.09 3.59
N GLY A 209 -19.88 32.01 2.44
CA GLY A 209 -20.49 31.63 1.17
C GLY A 209 -20.87 30.15 1.17
N HIS A 210 -19.95 29.28 1.56
CA HIS A 210 -20.17 27.83 1.61
C HIS A 210 -21.28 27.44 2.61
N ILE A 211 -21.41 28.15 3.72
CA ILE A 211 -22.51 27.97 4.69
C ILE A 211 -23.88 28.28 4.07
N LYS A 212 -23.93 29.29 3.19
CA LYS A 212 -25.18 29.64 2.48
C LYS A 212 -25.52 28.60 1.42
N SER A 213 -24.56 28.27 0.55
CA SER A 213 -24.74 27.29 -0.52
C SER A 213 -23.42 26.87 -1.15
N LEU A 214 -23.37 25.61 -1.58
CA LEU A 214 -22.38 25.00 -2.44
C LEU A 214 -23.10 24.49 -3.71
N PRO A 215 -23.36 25.37 -4.70
CA PRO A 215 -24.14 24.99 -5.87
C PRO A 215 -23.52 23.83 -6.63
N MET A 216 -24.31 22.80 -6.95
CA MET A 216 -23.85 21.62 -7.70
C MET A 216 -23.14 21.98 -9.01
N SER A 217 -23.53 23.07 -9.68
CA SER A 217 -22.91 23.53 -10.93
C SER A 217 -21.48 24.04 -10.76
N LYS A 218 -21.09 24.45 -9.55
CA LYS A 218 -19.74 24.93 -9.25
C LYS A 218 -18.85 23.81 -8.72
N LEU A 219 -19.42 22.74 -8.17
CA LEU A 219 -18.64 21.62 -7.64
C LEU A 219 -17.90 20.88 -8.76
N PRO A 220 -16.63 20.51 -8.54
CA PRO A 220 -15.90 19.72 -9.50
C PRO A 220 -16.49 18.29 -9.58
N PRO A 221 -16.31 17.57 -10.70
CA PRO A 221 -16.81 16.21 -10.92
C PRO A 221 -16.74 15.27 -9.72
N THR A 222 -15.57 15.13 -9.07
CA THR A 222 -15.42 14.24 -7.91
C THR A 222 -16.31 14.62 -6.74
N PHE A 223 -16.53 15.92 -6.50
CA PHE A 223 -17.38 16.38 -5.39
C PHE A 223 -18.86 16.24 -5.73
N ARG A 224 -19.24 16.47 -7.00
CA ARG A 224 -20.60 16.22 -7.48
C ARG A 224 -20.95 14.75 -7.32
N ASP A 225 -20.08 13.86 -7.76
CA ASP A 225 -20.29 12.42 -7.65
C ASP A 225 -20.38 11.98 -6.18
N ALA A 226 -19.51 12.50 -5.30
CA ALA A 226 -19.58 12.23 -3.88
C ALA A 226 -20.92 12.67 -3.24
N VAL A 227 -21.45 13.84 -3.61
CA VAL A 227 -22.77 14.32 -3.19
C VAL A 227 -23.88 13.38 -3.69
N LEU A 228 -23.83 12.97 -4.95
CA LEU A 228 -24.81 12.05 -5.55
C LEU A 228 -24.79 10.67 -4.90
N ILE A 229 -23.61 10.10 -4.67
CA ILE A 229 -23.44 8.80 -3.99
C ILE A 229 -24.02 8.89 -2.57
N THR A 230 -23.67 9.93 -1.83
CA THR A 230 -24.13 10.16 -0.45
C THR A 230 -25.66 10.25 -0.38
N ARG A 231 -26.28 11.06 -1.25
CA ARG A 231 -27.75 11.14 -1.39
C ARG A 231 -28.36 9.79 -1.73
N SER A 232 -27.76 9.06 -2.67
CA SER A 232 -28.29 7.79 -3.14
C SER A 232 -28.36 6.75 -2.02
N LEU A 233 -27.38 6.75 -1.11
CA LEU A 233 -27.29 5.87 0.05
C LEU A 233 -28.19 6.33 1.22
N GLY A 234 -28.92 7.43 1.08
CA GLY A 234 -29.81 7.96 2.12
C GLY A 234 -29.06 8.62 3.28
N VAL A 235 -27.81 9.03 3.07
CA VAL A 235 -27.01 9.75 4.08
C VAL A 235 -27.09 11.25 3.82
N GLN A 236 -27.25 12.05 4.87
CA GLN A 236 -27.41 13.51 4.75
C GLN A 236 -26.08 14.27 4.74
N TYR A 237 -25.06 13.73 5.39
CA TYR A 237 -23.82 14.47 5.64
C TYR A 237 -22.63 13.84 4.93
N LEU A 238 -21.80 14.69 4.36
CA LEU A 238 -20.54 14.34 3.70
C LEU A 238 -19.42 15.19 4.29
N TRP A 239 -18.27 14.57 4.54
CA TRP A 239 -17.06 15.27 4.95
C TRP A 239 -16.01 15.22 3.84
N ILE A 240 -15.51 16.39 3.46
CA ILE A 240 -14.43 16.57 2.49
C ILE A 240 -13.43 17.53 3.11
N ASP A 241 -12.17 17.10 3.29
CA ASP A 241 -11.11 17.85 3.97
C ASP A 241 -10.99 19.31 3.50
N SER A 242 -10.96 19.52 2.17
CA SER A 242 -10.84 20.83 1.54
C SER A 242 -12.02 21.78 1.86
N LEU A 243 -13.21 21.24 2.14
CA LEU A 243 -14.41 22.03 2.45
C LEU A 243 -14.69 22.15 3.95
N CYS A 244 -14.34 21.13 4.72
CA CYS A 244 -14.66 21.05 6.15
C CYS A 244 -13.55 21.59 7.05
N ILE A 245 -12.36 21.86 6.50
CA ILE A 245 -11.24 22.51 7.20
C ILE A 245 -10.97 23.88 6.56
N VAL A 246 -10.72 24.90 7.39
CA VAL A 246 -10.38 26.25 6.95
C VAL A 246 -8.90 26.28 6.54
N GLN A 247 -8.63 26.25 5.23
CA GLN A 247 -7.31 25.93 4.68
C GLN A 247 -6.24 27.02 4.88
N ASP A 248 -6.65 28.23 5.23
CA ASP A 248 -5.79 29.37 5.54
C ASP A 248 -5.64 29.64 7.04
N SER A 249 -6.20 28.80 7.92
CA SER A 249 -6.04 28.88 9.37
C SER A 249 -5.21 27.72 9.91
N LYS A 250 -4.05 28.04 10.49
CA LYS A 250 -3.18 27.04 11.13
C LYS A 250 -3.85 26.44 12.36
N GLU A 251 -4.57 27.25 13.12
CA GLU A 251 -5.27 26.86 14.34
C GLU A 251 -6.40 25.87 14.02
N ASP A 252 -7.18 26.15 12.97
CA ASP A 252 -8.26 25.26 12.53
C ASP A 252 -7.70 23.94 11.98
N TRP A 253 -6.64 24.00 11.17
CA TRP A 253 -5.95 22.81 10.69
C TRP A 253 -5.42 21.93 11.83
N GLU A 254 -4.83 22.54 12.87
CA GLU A 254 -4.30 21.81 14.02
C GLU A 254 -5.41 21.11 14.82
N LEU A 255 -6.56 21.77 15.00
CA LEU A 255 -7.72 21.18 15.66
C LEU A 255 -8.36 20.04 14.86
N GLU A 256 -8.44 20.17 13.54
CA GLU A 256 -9.09 19.18 12.68
C GLU A 256 -8.17 18.00 12.34
N SER A 257 -6.86 18.23 12.15
CA SER A 257 -5.88 17.17 11.86
C SER A 257 -5.79 16.13 12.98
N VAL A 258 -5.84 16.57 14.25
CA VAL A 258 -5.90 15.69 15.44
C VAL A 258 -7.14 14.78 15.39
N LYS A 259 -8.24 15.25 14.79
CA LYS A 259 -9.52 14.52 14.71
C LYS A 259 -9.63 13.67 13.46
N MET A 260 -8.80 13.88 12.42
CA MET A 260 -8.95 13.21 11.11
C MET A 260 -9.09 11.69 11.25
N GLY A 261 -8.25 11.06 12.06
CA GLY A 261 -8.35 9.61 12.29
C GLY A 261 -9.73 9.18 12.81
N THR A 262 -10.29 9.91 13.79
CA THR A 262 -11.63 9.68 14.33
C THR A 262 -12.73 10.00 13.31
N ILE A 263 -12.55 11.03 12.47
CA ILE A 263 -13.50 11.40 11.41
C ILE A 263 -13.66 10.26 10.41
N TYR A 264 -12.58 9.66 9.92
CA TYR A 264 -12.67 8.52 9.02
C TYR A 264 -13.18 7.26 9.76
N ALA A 265 -12.71 7.01 10.98
CA ALA A 265 -13.13 5.86 11.79
C ALA A 265 -14.61 5.84 12.14
N SER A 266 -15.23 7.01 12.29
CA SER A 266 -16.64 7.16 12.67
C SER A 266 -17.58 7.38 11.48
N SER A 267 -17.03 7.50 10.26
CA SER A 267 -17.84 7.59 9.04
C SER A 267 -18.52 6.24 8.74
N CYS A 268 -19.72 6.27 8.16
CA CYS A 268 -20.41 5.02 7.81
C CYS A 268 -19.82 4.37 6.55
N LEU A 269 -19.23 5.16 5.65
CA LEU A 269 -18.55 4.73 4.43
C LEU A 269 -17.60 5.84 3.94
N THR A 270 -16.38 5.45 3.58
CA THR A 270 -15.42 6.30 2.88
C THR A 270 -15.45 6.01 1.38
N MET A 271 -15.64 7.05 0.57
CA MET A 271 -15.50 6.96 -0.89
C MET A 271 -14.07 7.29 -1.27
N ALA A 272 -13.39 6.41 -2.00
CA ALA A 272 -12.06 6.65 -2.52
C ALA A 272 -12.14 6.88 -4.03
N ALA A 273 -11.80 8.09 -4.49
CA ALA A 273 -11.72 8.41 -5.91
C ALA A 273 -10.39 7.93 -6.52
N SER A 274 -10.11 6.62 -6.42
CA SER A 274 -8.79 6.03 -6.69
C SER A 274 -8.24 6.26 -8.10
N ALA A 275 -9.12 6.26 -9.11
CA ALA A 275 -8.75 6.48 -10.51
C ALA A 275 -8.62 7.97 -10.90
N SER A 276 -8.98 8.88 -10.00
CA SER A 276 -8.95 10.32 -10.26
C SER A 276 -7.65 10.96 -9.79
N ALA A 277 -6.91 11.54 -10.74
CA ALA A 277 -5.67 12.26 -10.45
C ALA A 277 -5.90 13.54 -9.64
N ASP A 278 -7.10 14.10 -9.72
CA ASP A 278 -7.52 15.33 -9.05
C ASP A 278 -9.05 15.39 -8.85
N SER A 279 -9.57 16.54 -8.42
CA SER A 279 -11.01 16.72 -8.18
C SER A 279 -11.87 16.73 -9.45
N THR A 280 -11.26 16.75 -10.64
CA THR A 280 -11.96 16.84 -11.94
C THR A 280 -12.22 15.49 -12.60
N GLY A 281 -11.63 14.39 -12.10
CA GLY A 281 -11.82 13.07 -12.70
C GLY A 281 -13.19 12.42 -12.41
N GLY A 282 -13.76 12.62 -11.21
CA GLY A 282 -15.01 11.97 -10.83
C GLY A 282 -14.83 10.58 -10.17
N CYS A 283 -15.95 10.00 -9.74
CA CYS A 283 -16.04 8.61 -9.31
C CYS A 283 -16.63 7.72 -10.42
N PHE A 284 -17.44 8.28 -11.32
CA PHE A 284 -18.10 7.55 -12.42
C PHE A 284 -17.33 7.62 -13.74
N LEU A 285 -16.01 7.41 -13.68
CA LEU A 285 -15.17 7.39 -14.88
C LEU A 285 -15.67 6.32 -15.88
N PRO A 286 -15.71 6.62 -17.20
CA PRO A 286 -16.01 5.62 -18.21
C PRO A 286 -15.01 4.47 -18.13
N ARG A 287 -15.50 3.24 -18.00
CA ARG A 287 -14.67 2.03 -17.97
C ARG A 287 -14.84 1.26 -19.28
N SER A 288 -13.76 0.66 -19.76
CA SER A 288 -13.81 -0.18 -20.96
C SER A 288 -14.49 -1.52 -20.63
N THR A 289 -15.80 -1.59 -20.79
CA THR A 289 -16.57 -2.83 -20.57
C THR A 289 -16.67 -3.70 -21.83
N SER A 290 -16.21 -3.21 -22.98
CA SER A 290 -16.32 -3.86 -24.29
C SER A 290 -15.10 -4.68 -24.69
N ASN A 291 -13.99 -4.59 -23.94
CA ASN A 291 -12.76 -5.33 -24.27
C ASN A 291 -12.84 -6.78 -23.78
N HIS A 292 -13.71 -7.56 -24.40
CA HIS A 292 -13.92 -8.97 -24.09
C HIS A 292 -14.23 -9.78 -25.36
N VAL A 293 -13.90 -11.06 -25.33
CA VAL A 293 -14.12 -11.99 -26.44
C VAL A 293 -14.88 -13.21 -25.94
N GLN A 294 -15.92 -13.61 -26.67
CA GLN A 294 -16.70 -14.79 -26.35
C GLN A 294 -15.93 -16.07 -26.75
N VAL A 295 -15.75 -16.97 -25.79
CA VAL A 295 -15.15 -18.30 -25.93
C VAL A 295 -16.11 -19.37 -25.38
N LYS A 296 -15.79 -20.65 -25.61
CA LYS A 296 -16.60 -21.77 -25.14
C LYS A 296 -16.09 -22.27 -23.79
N CYS A 297 -17.02 -22.73 -22.95
CA CYS A 297 -16.72 -23.56 -21.79
C CYS A 297 -17.74 -24.69 -21.74
N THR A 298 -17.30 -25.94 -21.93
CA THR A 298 -18.17 -27.11 -21.87
C THR A 298 -18.29 -27.64 -20.45
N ARG A 299 -19.49 -27.56 -19.89
CA ARG A 299 -19.82 -28.20 -18.61
C ARG A 299 -20.19 -29.65 -18.87
N LYS A 300 -19.39 -30.58 -18.34
CA LYS A 300 -19.72 -32.01 -18.30
C LYS A 300 -20.57 -32.28 -17.04
N THR A 301 -21.81 -32.73 -17.23
CA THR A 301 -22.65 -33.28 -16.16
C THR A 301 -22.82 -34.79 -16.38
N ASN A 302 -23.21 -35.54 -15.36
CA ASN A 302 -23.28 -37.01 -15.42
C ASN A 302 -24.12 -37.55 -16.59
N ASP A 303 -25.07 -36.76 -17.11
CA ASP A 303 -25.96 -37.18 -18.21
C ASP A 303 -25.85 -36.32 -19.49
N GLU A 304 -25.24 -35.12 -19.45
CA GLU A 304 -25.18 -34.20 -20.62
C GLU A 304 -23.93 -33.31 -20.64
N SER A 305 -23.42 -33.02 -21.84
CA SER A 305 -22.38 -31.99 -22.08
C SER A 305 -23.00 -30.73 -22.66
N VAL A 306 -22.93 -29.62 -21.92
CA VAL A 306 -23.54 -28.34 -22.30
C VAL A 306 -22.44 -27.31 -22.53
N SER A 307 -22.33 -26.79 -23.75
CA SER A 307 -21.43 -25.70 -24.08
C SER A 307 -22.04 -24.36 -23.71
N ILE A 308 -21.35 -23.60 -22.87
CA ILE A 308 -21.82 -22.32 -22.32
C ILE A 308 -20.94 -21.20 -22.88
N PRO A 309 -21.53 -20.08 -23.35
CA PRO A 309 -20.75 -18.92 -23.76
C PRO A 309 -20.16 -18.20 -22.55
N VAL A 310 -18.84 -18.03 -22.58
CA VAL A 310 -18.06 -17.32 -21.56
C VAL A 310 -17.33 -16.16 -22.21
N PHE A 311 -17.25 -15.03 -21.53
CA PHE A 311 -16.45 -13.90 -21.98
C PHE A 311 -15.09 -13.92 -21.31
N LEU A 312 -14.06 -13.81 -22.13
CA LEU A 312 -12.67 -13.64 -21.74
C LEU A 312 -12.32 -12.15 -21.86
N ARG A 313 -11.76 -11.56 -20.80
CA ARG A 313 -11.29 -10.16 -20.79
C ARG A 313 -9.92 -10.05 -20.12
N PRO A 314 -9.14 -8.98 -20.36
CA PRO A 314 -7.95 -8.70 -19.56
C PRO A 314 -8.32 -8.68 -18.08
N ARG A 315 -7.42 -9.20 -17.23
CA ARG A 315 -7.62 -9.19 -15.77
C ARG A 315 -7.83 -7.74 -15.30
N PRO A 316 -8.97 -7.42 -14.68
CA PRO A 316 -9.18 -6.11 -14.06
C PRO A 316 -8.20 -5.89 -12.91
N ARG A 317 -7.83 -4.63 -12.67
CA ARG A 317 -7.11 -4.24 -11.45
C ARG A 317 -7.85 -4.64 -10.18
N ASP A 318 -7.11 -5.02 -9.15
CA ASP A 318 -7.60 -5.45 -7.84
C ASP A 318 -6.82 -4.76 -6.71
N PHE A 319 -6.97 -5.25 -5.47
CA PHE A 319 -6.27 -4.72 -4.30
C PHE A 319 -4.74 -4.70 -4.43
N SER A 320 -4.13 -5.65 -5.15
CA SER A 320 -2.67 -5.66 -5.39
C SER A 320 -2.21 -4.50 -6.29
N HIS A 321 -3.15 -3.88 -7.02
CA HIS A 321 -2.93 -2.75 -7.91
C HIS A 321 -3.29 -1.39 -7.26
N LEU A 322 -3.90 -1.38 -6.07
CA LEU A 322 -4.25 -0.14 -5.37
C LEU A 322 -3.03 0.70 -4.98
N PRO A 323 -1.90 0.14 -4.49
CA PRO A 323 -0.72 0.94 -4.15
C PRO A 323 -0.14 1.76 -5.31
N GLN A 324 -0.38 1.35 -6.55
CA GLN A 324 0.04 2.05 -7.77
C GLN A 324 -0.96 3.11 -8.22
N SER A 325 -2.13 3.25 -7.56
CA SER A 325 -3.09 4.31 -7.85
C SER A 325 -2.56 5.68 -7.37
N ILE A 326 -2.99 6.74 -8.04
CA ILE A 326 -2.54 8.11 -7.71
C ILE A 326 -2.97 8.47 -6.28
N LEU A 327 -4.16 8.05 -5.86
CA LEU A 327 -4.65 8.29 -4.51
C LEU A 327 -3.77 7.64 -3.44
N HIS A 328 -3.43 6.37 -3.60
CA HIS A 328 -2.64 5.64 -2.60
C HIS A 328 -1.15 6.03 -2.59
N SER A 329 -0.71 6.80 -3.59
CA SER A 329 0.60 7.46 -3.54
C SER A 329 0.69 8.54 -2.46
N ARG A 330 -0.44 9.00 -1.88
CA ARG A 330 -0.46 10.05 -0.86
C ARG A 330 -0.34 9.48 0.56
N ALA A 331 0.48 10.13 1.38
CA ALA A 331 0.71 9.75 2.78
C ALA A 331 -0.57 9.72 3.63
N TRP A 332 -1.39 10.77 3.59
CA TRP A 332 -2.63 10.90 4.36
C TRP A 332 -3.63 9.75 4.10
N VAL A 333 -3.67 9.23 2.88
CA VAL A 333 -4.58 8.14 2.49
C VAL A 333 -4.35 6.86 3.30
N THR A 334 -3.17 6.66 3.90
CA THR A 334 -2.93 5.52 4.80
C THR A 334 -3.92 5.50 5.96
N GLN A 335 -4.08 6.61 6.69
CA GLN A 335 -5.02 6.63 7.81
C GLN A 335 -6.47 6.72 7.34
N GLU A 336 -6.73 7.42 6.24
CA GLU A 336 -8.09 7.55 5.67
C GLU A 336 -8.66 6.17 5.35
N ARG A 337 -7.84 5.31 4.77
CA ARG A 337 -8.19 3.93 4.46
C ARG A 337 -8.26 3.08 5.72
N LEU A 338 -7.13 2.87 6.41
CA LEU A 338 -7.01 1.87 7.48
C LEU A 338 -7.92 2.11 8.69
N LEU A 339 -8.33 3.36 8.95
CA LEU A 339 -9.24 3.65 10.05
C LEU A 339 -10.72 3.52 9.66
N SER A 340 -11.05 3.59 8.37
CA SER A 340 -12.44 3.52 7.90
C SER A 340 -13.08 2.17 8.19
N ALA A 341 -14.35 2.18 8.62
CA ALA A 341 -15.11 0.93 8.80
C ALA A 341 -15.42 0.22 7.48
N ARG A 342 -15.66 1.03 6.45
CA ARG A 342 -15.96 0.61 5.08
C ARG A 342 -15.30 1.59 4.13
N MET A 343 -14.73 1.09 3.04
CA MET A 343 -14.20 1.89 1.96
C MET A 343 -14.62 1.29 0.62
N VAL A 344 -15.08 2.16 -0.29
CA VAL A 344 -15.29 1.79 -1.69
C VAL A 344 -14.32 2.56 -2.57
N HIS A 345 -13.51 1.83 -3.32
CA HIS A 345 -12.59 2.38 -4.30
C HIS A 345 -13.26 2.43 -5.67
N TYR A 346 -13.39 3.64 -6.18
CA TYR A 346 -13.70 3.90 -7.58
C TYR A 346 -12.39 3.87 -8.39
N ASP A 347 -11.94 2.65 -8.73
CA ASP A 347 -10.74 2.42 -9.54
C ASP A 347 -11.06 2.39 -11.05
N SER A 348 -10.01 2.30 -11.88
CA SER A 348 -10.10 2.48 -13.33
C SER A 348 -10.90 1.37 -14.02
N ASP A 349 -10.76 0.14 -13.52
CA ASP A 349 -11.29 -1.04 -14.19
C ASP A 349 -12.57 -1.52 -13.51
N GLN A 350 -12.62 -1.44 -12.17
CA GLN A 350 -13.73 -1.97 -11.39
C GLN A 350 -13.86 -1.27 -10.02
N LEU A 351 -14.99 -1.46 -9.35
CA LEU A 351 -15.13 -1.10 -7.94
C LEU A 351 -14.47 -2.15 -7.06
N LEU A 352 -13.77 -1.68 -6.03
CA LEU A 352 -13.24 -2.53 -4.97
C LEU A 352 -13.86 -2.10 -3.65
N TRP A 353 -14.37 -3.04 -2.89
CA TRP A 353 -14.97 -2.83 -1.59
C TRP A 353 -14.13 -3.49 -0.53
N GLU A 354 -13.82 -2.77 0.54
CA GLU A 354 -13.31 -3.37 1.76
C GLU A 354 -14.03 -2.85 2.99
N CYS A 355 -14.19 -3.74 3.95
CA CYS A 355 -14.64 -3.43 5.30
C CYS A 355 -13.78 -4.22 6.29
N ARG A 356 -14.14 -4.19 7.57
CA ARG A 356 -13.36 -4.84 8.63
C ARG A 356 -13.39 -6.37 8.58
N GLU A 357 -14.33 -6.96 7.84
CA GLU A 357 -14.53 -8.42 7.80
C GLU A 357 -14.40 -9.01 6.40
N SER A 358 -14.52 -8.20 5.34
CA SER A 358 -14.47 -8.73 3.97
C SER A 358 -13.93 -7.73 2.96
N ARG A 359 -13.42 -8.28 1.86
CA ARG A 359 -13.11 -7.56 0.64
C ARG A 359 -13.85 -8.17 -0.52
N LEU A 360 -14.34 -7.32 -1.43
CA LEU A 360 -15.08 -7.73 -2.60
C LEU A 360 -14.57 -6.95 -3.80
N ALA A 361 -14.38 -7.64 -4.92
CA ALA A 361 -14.19 -7.02 -6.22
C ALA A 361 -15.52 -7.04 -7.00
N GLU A 362 -15.78 -6.01 -7.80
CA GLU A 362 -16.98 -5.95 -8.65
C GLU A 362 -17.02 -7.09 -9.67
N ASP A 363 -15.88 -7.65 -10.08
CA ASP A 363 -15.82 -8.86 -10.88
C ASP A 363 -16.09 -10.16 -10.11
N GLY A 364 -16.28 -10.12 -8.80
CA GLY A 364 -16.65 -11.26 -7.96
C GLY A 364 -15.55 -12.29 -7.75
N VAL A 365 -14.33 -12.07 -8.27
CA VAL A 365 -13.21 -12.97 -8.03
C VAL A 365 -12.73 -12.78 -6.57
N PRO A 366 -12.55 -13.86 -5.78
CA PRO A 366 -12.06 -13.75 -4.41
C PRO A 366 -10.70 -13.05 -4.36
N THR A 367 -10.55 -12.11 -3.43
CA THR A 367 -9.34 -11.27 -3.32
C THR A 367 -8.14 -12.03 -2.75
N ASP A 368 -8.39 -13.10 -2.01
CA ASP A 368 -7.42 -14.04 -1.43
C ASP A 368 -6.94 -15.11 -2.42
N ALA A 369 -7.57 -15.21 -3.60
CA ALA A 369 -7.17 -16.13 -4.68
C ALA A 369 -5.71 -15.93 -5.14
N PHE A 370 -5.05 -14.85 -4.70
CA PHE A 370 -3.70 -14.43 -5.09
C PHE A 370 -2.61 -14.78 -4.08
N ALA A 371 -2.85 -15.73 -3.16
CA ALA A 371 -1.93 -16.16 -2.08
C ALA A 371 -0.48 -16.56 -2.49
N VAL A 372 -0.12 -16.46 -3.77
CA VAL A 372 1.24 -16.67 -4.31
C VAL A 372 2.04 -15.35 -4.43
N GLN A 373 1.41 -14.18 -4.42
CA GLN A 373 2.12 -12.92 -4.18
C GLN A 373 2.15 -12.73 -2.66
N LYS A 374 3.35 -12.75 -2.05
CA LYS A 374 3.56 -12.42 -0.64
C LYS A 374 2.67 -11.22 -0.29
N LEU A 375 1.62 -11.49 0.47
CA LEU A 375 0.61 -10.52 0.89
C LEU A 375 1.32 -9.23 1.25
N VAL A 376 1.07 -8.17 0.48
CA VAL A 376 1.57 -6.84 0.81
C VAL A 376 0.97 -6.51 2.18
N TRP A 377 1.78 -5.93 3.07
CA TRP A 377 1.47 -5.47 4.44
C TRP A 377 0.04 -4.90 4.62
N ASP A 378 -0.46 -4.26 3.57
CA ASP A 378 -1.79 -3.71 3.37
C ASP A 378 -2.95 -4.71 3.57
N GLU A 379 -2.73 -5.99 3.31
CA GLU A 379 -3.78 -7.00 3.39
C GLU A 379 -4.11 -7.41 4.83
N ARG A 380 -3.12 -7.42 5.73
CA ARG A 380 -3.29 -7.75 7.15
C ARG A 380 -3.81 -6.57 7.97
N LEU A 381 -3.32 -5.36 7.69
CA LEU A 381 -3.57 -4.19 8.55
C LEU A 381 -5.04 -3.74 8.57
N HIS A 382 -5.77 -3.85 7.46
CA HIS A 382 -7.17 -3.41 7.41
C HIS A 382 -8.15 -4.39 8.08
N LEU A 383 -7.76 -5.68 8.16
CA LEU A 383 -8.51 -6.75 8.84
C LEU A 383 -8.11 -6.88 10.32
N SER A 384 -6.89 -6.45 10.67
CA SER A 384 -6.34 -6.57 12.03
C SER A 384 -6.46 -5.29 12.87
N TYR A 385 -6.66 -4.11 12.30
CA TYR A 385 -6.51 -2.86 13.04
C TYR A 385 -7.62 -1.85 12.74
N PRO A 386 -8.19 -1.09 13.72
CA PRO A 386 -8.14 -1.17 15.20
C PRO A 386 -8.68 -2.40 15.93
N PHE A 387 -9.36 -3.32 15.23
CA PHE A 387 -10.40 -4.15 15.87
C PHE A 387 -9.92 -5.50 16.42
N ALA A 388 -8.62 -5.76 16.39
CA ALA A 388 -7.98 -6.86 17.11
C ALA A 388 -7.77 -6.58 18.60
N GLN A 389 -8.70 -5.89 19.28
CA GLN A 389 -8.64 -5.76 20.75
C GLN A 389 -8.58 -7.17 21.36
N GLY A 390 -7.43 -7.52 21.93
CA GLY A 390 -7.16 -8.84 22.52
C GLY A 390 -6.83 -9.99 21.55
N ARG A 391 -6.68 -9.75 20.23
CA ARG A 391 -6.34 -10.82 19.26
C ARG A 391 -4.86 -10.89 18.86
N LEU A 392 -4.11 -9.80 18.93
CA LEU A 392 -2.68 -9.79 18.61
C LEU A 392 -1.84 -9.75 19.89
N SER A 393 -0.78 -10.56 19.92
CA SER A 393 0.30 -10.38 20.89
C SER A 393 0.98 -9.01 20.69
N THR A 394 1.52 -8.42 21.76
CA THR A 394 2.31 -7.18 21.67
C THR A 394 3.46 -7.29 20.66
N SER A 395 3.96 -8.50 20.42
CA SER A 395 4.96 -8.80 19.38
C SER A 395 4.43 -8.69 17.95
N GLU A 396 3.26 -9.25 17.64
CA GLU A 396 2.69 -9.17 16.27
C GLU A 396 2.35 -7.73 15.90
N PHE A 397 1.80 -6.97 16.86
CA PHE A 397 1.51 -5.54 16.74
C PHE A 397 2.69 -4.71 16.24
N VAL A 398 3.86 -4.94 16.81
CA VAL A 398 5.08 -4.20 16.50
C VAL A 398 5.48 -4.37 15.04
N TRP A 399 5.37 -5.59 14.52
CA TRP A 399 5.80 -5.92 13.17
C TRP A 399 4.86 -5.30 12.15
N ASP A 400 3.55 -5.39 12.40
CA ASP A 400 2.52 -4.74 11.58
C ASP A 400 2.76 -3.22 11.45
N TRP A 401 3.12 -2.53 12.55
CA TRP A 401 3.47 -1.11 12.49
C TRP A 401 4.69 -0.83 11.62
N TYR A 402 5.74 -1.63 11.73
CA TYR A 402 6.99 -1.43 11.00
C TYR A 402 6.87 -1.74 9.50
N ASP A 403 6.08 -2.74 9.19
CA ASP A 403 5.68 -3.10 7.84
C ASP A 403 4.86 -1.96 7.21
N MET A 404 3.91 -1.41 7.97
CA MET A 404 3.15 -0.22 7.59
C MET A 404 4.05 1.00 7.36
N VAL A 405 4.99 1.29 8.26
CA VAL A 405 5.93 2.42 8.15
C VAL A 405 6.78 2.28 6.88
N SER A 406 7.26 1.07 6.57
CA SER A 406 8.04 0.81 5.35
C SER A 406 7.22 1.11 4.09
N ALA A 407 5.93 0.73 4.05
CA ALA A 407 5.04 1.06 2.94
C ALA A 407 4.65 2.56 2.91
N TYR A 408 4.37 3.16 4.06
CA TYR A 408 3.99 4.55 4.21
C TYR A 408 5.11 5.50 3.77
N SER A 409 6.35 5.22 4.15
CA SER A 409 7.50 6.09 3.88
C SER A 409 7.78 6.32 2.39
N ARG A 410 7.29 5.42 1.52
CA ARG A 410 7.36 5.51 0.05
C ARG A 410 6.33 6.46 -0.55
N ARG A 411 5.31 6.85 0.23
CA ARG A 411 4.22 7.71 -0.23
C ARG A 411 4.66 9.17 -0.27
N GLY A 412 4.17 9.89 -1.27
CA GLY A 412 4.35 11.33 -1.42
C GLY A 412 3.58 12.13 -0.37
N ILE A 413 4.20 13.20 0.08
CA ILE A 413 3.60 14.15 1.01
C ILE A 413 3.88 15.57 0.51
N THR A 414 2.83 16.39 0.40
CA THR A 414 2.96 17.75 -0.15
C THR A 414 3.63 18.69 0.84
N LYS A 415 3.29 18.54 2.12
CA LYS A 415 3.87 19.30 3.22
C LYS A 415 4.73 18.38 4.03
N SER A 416 6.01 18.69 4.03
CA SER A 416 7.04 17.83 4.58
C SER A 416 6.79 17.49 6.07
N TYR A 417 6.34 18.48 6.84
CA TYR A 417 6.01 18.37 8.27
C TYR A 417 4.79 17.50 8.60
N ASP A 418 3.95 17.15 7.63
CA ASP A 418 2.78 16.28 7.84
C ASP A 418 3.15 14.80 8.03
N ARG A 419 4.44 14.45 7.92
CA ARG A 419 4.88 13.04 7.87
C ARG A 419 4.52 12.22 9.11
N LEU A 420 4.52 12.81 10.30
CA LEU A 420 4.01 12.17 11.52
C LEU A 420 2.50 12.42 11.71
N PRO A 421 1.97 13.64 11.55
CA PRO A 421 0.53 13.91 11.59
C PRO A 421 -0.33 12.97 10.74
N ALA A 422 0.11 12.62 9.53
CA ALA A 422 -0.64 11.74 8.62
C ALA A 422 -0.76 10.28 9.11
N LEU A 423 -0.01 9.88 10.14
CA LEU A 423 -0.11 8.58 10.83
C LEU A 423 -0.63 8.69 12.26
N SER A 424 -0.81 9.91 12.77
CA SER A 424 -1.10 10.15 14.19
C SER A 424 -2.40 9.49 14.67
N GLY A 425 -3.43 9.45 13.83
CA GLY A 425 -4.68 8.75 14.12
C GLY A 425 -4.48 7.25 14.32
N LEU A 426 -3.67 6.61 13.47
CA LEU A 426 -3.31 5.19 13.62
C LEU A 426 -2.47 4.97 14.88
N ALA A 427 -1.47 5.83 15.12
CA ALA A 427 -0.65 5.79 16.33
C ALA A 427 -1.50 5.93 17.61
N LYS A 428 -2.49 6.82 17.62
CA LYS A 428 -3.39 7.01 18.76
C LYS A 428 -4.15 5.73 19.08
N VAL A 429 -4.79 5.15 18.09
CA VAL A 429 -5.53 3.89 18.28
C VAL A 429 -4.57 2.80 18.76
N MET A 430 -3.35 2.73 18.22
CA MET A 430 -2.32 1.76 18.62
C MET A 430 -1.87 1.89 20.06
N GLU A 431 -1.66 3.11 20.51
CA GLU A 431 -1.37 3.40 21.92
C GLU A 431 -2.55 2.99 22.82
N GLU A 432 -3.80 3.26 22.42
CA GLU A 432 -5.01 2.89 23.17
C GLU A 432 -5.21 1.37 23.27
N CYS A 433 -4.96 0.62 22.19
CA CYS A 433 -5.14 -0.83 22.16
C CYS A 433 -4.04 -1.60 22.88
N THR A 434 -2.80 -1.09 22.88
CA THR A 434 -1.63 -1.85 23.37
C THR A 434 -1.05 -1.32 24.69
N GLY A 435 -1.46 -0.12 25.10
CA GLY A 435 -0.85 0.61 26.22
C GLY A 435 0.59 1.05 25.97
N GLN A 436 1.11 0.89 24.75
CA GLN A 436 2.50 1.23 24.43
C GLN A 436 2.64 2.72 24.12
N ARG A 437 3.68 3.34 24.67
CA ARG A 437 3.98 4.76 24.46
C ARG A 437 4.57 4.99 23.07
N TYR A 438 3.95 5.90 22.31
CA TYR A 438 4.45 6.36 21.02
C TYR A 438 5.58 7.38 21.17
N LEU A 439 6.62 7.25 20.34
CA LEU A 439 7.81 8.12 20.33
C LEU A 439 8.29 8.36 18.89
N ALA A 440 7.93 9.50 18.31
CA ALA A 440 8.41 9.96 16.99
C ALA A 440 8.37 8.89 15.88
N GLY A 441 7.25 8.16 15.74
CA GLY A 441 7.11 7.10 14.74
C GLY A 441 7.56 5.71 15.18
N LEU A 442 8.04 5.56 16.42
CA LEU A 442 8.49 4.30 17.03
C LEU A 442 7.72 4.04 18.34
N TRP A 443 7.88 2.84 18.90
CA TRP A 443 7.23 2.42 20.14
C TRP A 443 8.26 2.19 21.24
N LYS A 444 7.98 2.66 22.47
CA LYS A 444 8.90 2.52 23.60
C LYS A 444 9.25 1.06 23.92
N TYR A 445 8.28 0.15 23.82
CA TYR A 445 8.41 -1.28 24.12
C TYR A 445 9.61 -1.94 23.45
N ASN A 446 9.78 -1.67 22.16
CA ASN A 446 10.74 -2.31 21.28
C ASN A 446 11.59 -1.27 20.54
N LEU A 447 11.84 -0.14 21.20
CA LEU A 447 12.54 1.00 20.61
C LEU A 447 13.91 0.58 20.07
N HIS A 448 14.61 -0.32 20.77
CA HIS A 448 15.89 -0.91 20.31
C HIS A 448 15.80 -1.48 18.89
N TYR A 449 14.74 -2.22 18.54
CA TYR A 449 14.54 -2.70 17.18
C TYR A 449 14.07 -1.58 16.26
N GLY A 450 13.18 -0.72 16.72
CA GLY A 450 12.71 0.44 15.95
C GLY A 450 13.85 1.34 15.45
N LEU A 451 14.95 1.46 16.20
CA LEU A 451 16.13 2.24 15.84
C LEU A 451 16.90 1.68 14.64
N LEU A 452 16.74 0.39 14.31
CA LEU A 452 17.50 -0.30 13.26
C LEU A 452 16.90 -0.11 11.85
N TRP A 453 16.03 0.87 11.66
CA TRP A 453 15.54 1.24 10.33
C TRP A 453 16.71 1.69 9.43
N ARG A 454 16.59 1.51 8.13
CA ARG A 454 17.57 1.99 7.13
C ARG A 454 16.85 2.55 5.91
N ARG A 455 17.52 3.36 5.09
CA ARG A 455 16.95 3.75 3.79
C ARG A 455 16.76 2.54 2.87
N SER A 456 15.79 2.63 1.95
CA SER A 456 15.48 1.55 1.01
C SER A 456 16.54 1.43 -0.10
N GLU A 457 16.49 2.32 -1.10
CA GLU A 457 17.39 2.26 -2.26
C GLU A 457 18.09 3.60 -2.45
N ASN A 458 17.31 4.67 -2.57
CA ASN A 458 17.82 6.03 -2.78
C ASN A 458 18.27 6.68 -1.47
N TRP A 459 19.20 7.64 -1.58
CA TRP A 459 19.56 8.52 -0.48
C TRP A 459 18.34 9.25 0.07
N LEU A 460 18.34 9.48 1.38
CA LEU A 460 17.33 10.30 2.03
C LEU A 460 17.70 11.77 1.92
N GLU A 461 16.68 12.62 1.85
CA GLU A 461 16.85 14.07 1.72
C GLU A 461 16.61 14.77 3.06
N THR A 462 17.31 15.89 3.27
CA THR A 462 17.01 16.78 4.39
C THR A 462 15.71 17.51 4.09
N PRO A 463 14.76 17.58 5.03
CA PRO A 463 13.58 18.42 4.87
C PRO A 463 13.96 19.87 4.57
N SER A 464 13.34 20.47 3.55
CA SER A 464 13.55 21.87 3.19
C SER A 464 13.10 22.84 4.28
N ASP A 465 12.14 22.43 5.12
CA ASP A 465 11.50 23.26 6.14
C ASP A 465 12.16 23.18 7.53
N GLY A 466 13.27 22.44 7.67
CA GLY A 466 14.05 22.34 8.92
C GLY A 466 13.74 21.11 9.78
N PHE A 467 13.84 21.24 11.11
CA PHE A 467 13.68 20.12 12.05
C PHE A 467 12.24 19.59 12.05
N ARG A 468 12.09 18.26 11.96
CA ARG A 468 10.79 17.57 12.00
C ARG A 468 10.69 16.55 13.12
N ALA A 469 11.75 15.76 13.29
CA ALA A 469 11.85 14.71 14.27
C ALA A 469 13.32 14.50 14.65
N PRO A 470 13.61 13.93 15.83
CA PRO A 470 14.96 13.56 16.25
C PRO A 470 15.66 12.63 15.26
N SER A 471 17.01 12.64 15.19
CA SER A 471 17.75 11.87 14.17
C SER A 471 17.48 10.36 14.23
N TRP A 472 17.14 9.84 15.42
CA TRP A 472 16.80 8.44 15.62
C TRP A 472 15.42 8.03 15.06
N SER A 473 14.55 8.99 14.73
CA SER A 473 13.27 8.75 14.06
C SER A 473 13.46 8.60 12.55
N TRP A 474 12.78 7.62 11.96
CA TRP A 474 12.70 7.45 10.50
C TRP A 474 12.00 8.62 9.79
N ALA A 475 11.25 9.45 10.53
CA ALA A 475 10.56 10.61 9.99
C ALA A 475 11.46 11.86 9.91
N SER A 476 12.68 11.81 10.47
CA SER A 476 13.63 12.94 10.46
C SER A 476 14.06 13.34 9.06
N LEU A 477 14.06 12.39 8.12
CA LEU A 477 14.47 12.56 6.73
C LEU A 477 13.35 12.24 5.75
N GLU A 478 13.54 12.62 4.49
CA GLU A 478 12.63 12.35 3.39
C GLU A 478 13.10 11.20 2.51
N GLY A 479 12.16 10.34 2.13
CA GLY A 479 12.42 9.17 1.30
C GLY A 479 11.93 7.87 1.92
N ALA A 480 12.12 6.78 1.17
CA ALA A 480 11.66 5.45 1.54
C ALA A 480 12.61 4.79 2.55
N VAL A 481 12.06 4.30 3.65
CA VAL A 481 12.78 3.51 4.66
C VAL A 481 12.34 2.06 4.63
N MET A 482 13.21 1.19 5.13
CA MET A 482 12.93 -0.20 5.46
C MET A 482 13.14 -0.37 6.96
N MET A 483 12.12 -0.90 7.63
CA MET A 483 12.25 -1.34 9.01
C MET A 483 13.01 -2.68 9.06
N PRO A 484 13.66 -3.03 10.19
CA PRO A 484 14.44 -4.25 10.28
C PRO A 484 13.56 -5.50 10.12
N GLU A 485 13.94 -6.40 9.21
CA GLU A 485 13.25 -7.67 8.94
C GLU A 485 13.50 -8.72 10.04
N ILE A 486 13.13 -8.43 11.28
CA ILE A 486 13.35 -9.35 12.40
C ILE A 486 12.32 -10.50 12.39
N GLY A 487 11.19 -10.34 11.69
CA GLY A 487 10.24 -11.42 11.42
C GLY A 487 10.83 -12.59 10.61
N ASN A 488 11.87 -12.37 9.81
CA ASN A 488 12.62 -13.44 9.13
C ASN A 488 13.65 -14.12 10.07
N ILE A 489 13.93 -13.52 11.24
CA ILE A 489 14.96 -13.94 12.19
C ILE A 489 14.43 -14.92 13.25
N LEU A 490 13.12 -14.87 13.55
CA LEU A 490 12.48 -15.67 14.60
C LEU A 490 12.03 -17.09 14.19
N PRO A 491 11.54 -17.36 12.96
CA PRO A 491 11.14 -18.72 12.56
C PRO A 491 12.33 -19.63 12.25
N SER A 492 13.50 -19.05 11.94
CA SER A 492 14.70 -19.74 11.47
C SER A 492 15.81 -19.81 12.53
N GLY A 493 15.45 -20.09 13.80
CA GLY A 493 16.37 -20.61 14.81
C GLY A 493 17.51 -19.68 15.28
N ASN A 494 17.45 -18.37 15.01
CA ASN A 494 18.47 -17.39 15.37
C ASN A 494 17.90 -16.32 16.31
N GLU A 495 17.74 -16.67 17.58
CA GLU A 495 17.36 -15.72 18.63
C GLU A 495 18.32 -14.52 18.68
N MET A 496 17.75 -13.33 18.82
CA MET A 496 18.48 -12.06 18.92
C MET A 496 18.42 -11.56 20.35
N GLU A 497 19.56 -11.16 20.90
CA GLU A 497 19.62 -10.45 22.18
C GLU A 497 19.88 -8.96 21.97
N VAL A 498 19.21 -8.14 22.77
CA VAL A 498 19.40 -6.68 22.81
C VAL A 498 20.55 -6.39 23.77
N VAL A 499 21.54 -5.61 23.31
CA VAL A 499 22.76 -5.30 24.08
C VAL A 499 22.85 -3.83 24.49
N VAL A 500 21.82 -3.03 24.18
CA VAL A 500 21.70 -1.64 24.66
C VAL A 500 20.65 -1.54 25.75
N ARG A 501 20.90 -0.64 26.71
CA ARG A 501 19.95 -0.30 27.76
C ARG A 501 19.46 1.13 27.56
N ILE A 502 18.22 1.28 27.11
CA ILE A 502 17.57 2.59 26.97
C ILE A 502 17.14 3.06 28.35
N THR A 503 17.72 4.17 28.83
CA THR A 503 17.44 4.73 30.15
C THR A 503 16.33 5.78 30.09
N GLN A 504 16.33 6.62 29.05
CA GLN A 504 15.33 7.66 28.86
C GLN A 504 15.05 7.88 27.37
N ALA A 505 13.79 8.10 27.01
CA ALA A 505 13.40 8.48 25.65
C ALA A 505 12.20 9.42 25.74
N GLU A 506 12.37 10.66 25.28
CA GLU A 506 11.39 11.73 25.42
C GLU A 506 11.25 12.51 24.11
N THR A 507 10.03 12.99 23.85
CA THR A 507 9.70 13.84 22.71
C THR A 507 8.85 15.01 23.18
N THR A 508 9.07 16.18 22.60
CA THR A 508 8.28 17.39 22.88
C THR A 508 7.43 17.71 21.66
N PRO A 509 6.09 17.64 21.76
CA PRO A 509 5.21 18.01 20.66
C PRO A 509 5.35 19.49 20.29
N LEU A 510 5.26 19.80 19.00
CA LEU A 510 5.17 21.18 18.52
C LEU A 510 3.74 21.71 18.59
N GLY A 511 2.75 20.81 18.49
CA GLY A 511 1.34 21.14 18.45
C GLY A 511 0.48 20.34 19.42
N LEU A 512 -0.83 20.39 19.22
CA LEU A 512 -1.84 19.72 20.06
C LEU A 512 -1.74 18.19 20.05
N ASP A 513 -1.25 17.60 18.95
CA ASP A 513 -1.10 16.16 18.86
C ASP A 513 0.30 15.69 19.32
N PRO A 514 0.42 14.94 20.43
CA PRO A 514 1.70 14.38 20.86
C PRO A 514 2.28 13.32 19.91
N ARG A 515 1.47 12.80 18.97
CA ARG A 515 1.92 11.85 17.92
C ARG A 515 2.25 12.55 16.60
N GLY A 516 2.03 13.86 16.52
CA GLY A 516 2.18 14.66 15.31
C GLY A 516 3.56 15.33 15.20
N MET A 517 3.54 16.63 14.88
CA MET A 517 4.77 17.42 14.72
C MET A 517 5.54 17.55 16.03
N LEU A 518 6.88 17.52 15.96
CA LEU A 518 7.74 17.58 17.14
C LEU A 518 8.60 18.85 17.14
N LYS A 519 8.77 19.42 18.32
CA LYS A 519 9.70 20.53 18.59
C LYS A 519 11.11 20.03 18.88
N SER A 520 11.22 18.91 19.58
CA SER A 520 12.48 18.26 19.95
C SER A 520 12.23 16.83 20.42
N GLY A 521 13.31 16.06 20.61
CA GLY A 521 13.29 14.79 21.30
C GLY A 521 14.70 14.26 21.49
N TYR A 522 14.89 13.35 22.43
CA TYR A 522 16.18 12.75 22.73
C TYR A 522 16.02 11.33 23.24
N LEU A 523 17.09 10.55 23.09
CA LEU A 523 17.20 9.18 23.53
C LEU A 523 18.50 9.03 24.31
N GLN A 524 18.42 8.73 25.60
CA GLN A 524 19.55 8.32 26.41
C GLN A 524 19.60 6.80 26.50
N LEU A 525 20.78 6.26 26.23
CA LEU A 525 21.04 4.84 26.32
C LEU A 525 22.45 4.57 26.78
N GLU A 526 22.66 3.38 27.31
CA GLU A 526 23.96 2.81 27.58
C GLU A 526 24.22 1.69 26.58
N GLY A 527 25.43 1.68 26.01
CA GLY A 527 25.82 0.66 25.05
C GLY A 527 27.28 0.77 24.67
N LYS A 528 27.76 -0.22 23.91
CA LYS A 528 29.16 -0.29 23.49
C LYS A 528 29.39 0.54 22.23
N LEU A 529 30.26 1.53 22.34
CA LEU A 529 30.57 2.48 21.28
C LEU A 529 31.98 2.25 20.75
N ARG A 530 32.14 2.13 19.44
CA ARG A 530 33.45 1.95 18.79
C ARG A 530 33.66 3.03 17.73
N LEU A 531 34.85 3.63 17.69
CA LEU A 531 35.20 4.57 16.64
C LEU A 531 35.15 3.89 15.27
N ALA A 532 34.50 4.53 14.30
CA ALA A 532 34.38 4.02 12.95
C ALA A 532 35.61 4.33 12.11
N ASP A 533 36.02 3.37 11.28
CA ASP A 533 37.04 3.59 10.25
C ASP A 533 36.58 4.72 9.30
N PRO A 534 37.49 5.60 8.84
CA PRO A 534 37.15 6.67 7.90
C PRO A 534 36.52 6.13 6.62
N ARG A 535 35.49 6.82 6.11
CA ARG A 535 34.87 6.50 4.83
C ARG A 535 35.90 6.64 3.71
N GLU A 536 35.98 5.65 2.82
CA GLU A 536 36.81 5.76 1.61
C GLU A 536 36.26 6.85 0.69
N ASN A 537 37.16 7.67 0.13
CA ASN A 537 36.77 8.71 -0.82
C ASN A 537 36.16 8.05 -2.07
N PRO A 538 35.00 8.51 -2.57
CA PRO A 538 34.43 8.04 -3.83
C PRO A 538 35.38 8.05 -5.03
N GLU A 539 36.39 8.91 -5.02
CA GLU A 539 37.43 9.02 -6.05
C GLU A 539 38.59 8.02 -5.86
N SER A 540 38.66 7.31 -4.72
CA SER A 540 39.71 6.34 -4.44
C SER A 540 39.55 5.06 -5.27
N PRO A 541 40.64 4.51 -5.83
CA PRO A 541 40.62 3.19 -6.47
C PRO A 541 40.16 2.12 -5.49
N GLY A 542 39.06 1.44 -5.80
CA GLY A 542 38.45 0.42 -4.93
C GLY A 542 37.18 0.85 -4.20
N TYR A 543 36.79 2.13 -4.25
CA TYR A 543 35.47 2.56 -3.78
C TYR A 543 34.38 1.88 -4.59
N GLN A 544 33.50 1.15 -3.91
CA GLN A 544 32.36 0.48 -4.52
C GLN A 544 31.08 1.06 -3.93
N ARG A 545 30.33 1.80 -4.76
CA ARG A 545 29.01 2.35 -4.39
C ARG A 545 27.94 1.26 -4.20
N PHE A 546 28.24 0.03 -4.66
CA PHE A 546 27.39 -1.14 -4.52
C PHE A 546 28.27 -2.37 -4.34
N SER A 547 28.08 -3.10 -3.25
CA SER A 547 28.66 -4.43 -3.12
C SER A 547 28.05 -5.36 -4.18
N THR A 548 28.87 -5.98 -5.04
CA THR A 548 28.43 -7.05 -5.96
C THR A 548 28.03 -8.32 -5.21
N TYR A 549 28.27 -8.38 -3.91
CA TYR A 549 27.90 -9.48 -3.04
C TYR A 549 26.39 -9.46 -2.74
N ARG A 550 25.68 -10.51 -3.17
CA ARG A 550 24.24 -10.77 -2.94
C ARG A 550 23.22 -9.76 -3.51
N LYS A 551 23.62 -8.79 -4.35
CA LYS A 551 22.72 -7.77 -4.93
C LYS A 551 22.01 -6.89 -3.89
N GLU A 552 22.55 -6.76 -2.68
CA GLU A 552 22.01 -5.85 -1.67
C GLU A 552 22.58 -4.43 -1.86
N LEU A 553 21.73 -3.42 -1.73
CA LEU A 553 22.07 -1.99 -1.86
C LEU A 553 22.83 -1.47 -0.63
N ALA A 554 24.00 -2.02 -0.33
CA ALA A 554 24.95 -1.44 0.62
C ALA A 554 25.93 -0.54 -0.13
N ILE A 555 26.00 0.73 0.28
CA ILE A 555 26.82 1.75 -0.39
C ILE A 555 28.22 1.89 0.24
N ASP A 556 28.40 1.46 1.49
CA ASP A 556 29.70 1.48 2.17
C ASP A 556 29.96 0.19 2.97
N LEU A 557 31.24 -0.09 3.19
CA LEU A 557 31.71 -1.27 3.91
C LEU A 557 32.02 -0.93 5.36
N LEU A 558 31.59 -1.79 6.28
CA LEU A 558 32.07 -1.77 7.66
C LEU A 558 33.49 -2.32 7.66
N LYS A 559 34.47 -1.50 8.09
CA LYS A 559 35.89 -1.90 8.11
C LYS A 559 36.47 -1.91 9.52
N GLU A 560 37.44 -2.79 9.69
CA GLU A 560 38.35 -2.82 10.83
C GLU A 560 39.77 -2.94 10.30
N ASN A 561 40.59 -1.92 10.53
CA ASN A 561 41.99 -1.88 10.04
C ASN A 561 42.10 -2.13 8.53
N GLY A 562 41.13 -1.62 7.75
CA GLY A 562 41.05 -1.81 6.31
C GLY A 562 40.44 -3.14 5.83
N ILE A 563 40.08 -4.06 6.73
CA ILE A 563 39.42 -5.33 6.39
C ILE A 563 37.91 -5.15 6.49
N MET A 564 37.18 -5.56 5.47
CA MET A 564 35.71 -5.58 5.48
C MET A 564 35.18 -6.65 6.44
N VAL A 565 34.35 -6.23 7.40
CA VAL A 565 33.72 -7.10 8.40
C VAL A 565 32.19 -7.04 8.37
N GLY A 566 31.63 -6.21 7.48
CA GLY A 566 30.18 -6.04 7.36
C GLY A 566 29.77 -4.90 6.43
N LEU A 567 28.54 -4.43 6.61
CA LEU A 567 27.89 -3.42 5.78
C LEU A 567 27.52 -2.19 6.61
N ALA A 568 27.77 -1.01 6.04
CA ALA A 568 27.30 0.26 6.56
C ALA A 568 26.35 0.91 5.54
N VAL A 569 25.18 1.34 6.02
CA VAL A 569 24.15 2.00 5.22
C VAL A 569 23.91 3.37 5.81
N PHE A 570 24.61 4.37 5.28
CA PHE A 570 24.37 5.77 5.60
C PHE A 570 22.98 6.19 5.11
N ASP A 571 22.35 7.11 5.84
CA ASP A 571 21.04 7.65 5.47
C ASP A 571 21.14 8.65 4.31
N LYS A 572 22.27 9.38 4.20
CA LYS A 572 22.57 10.38 3.15
C LYS A 572 23.96 10.18 2.55
N ASP A 573 24.26 10.84 1.43
CA ASP A 573 25.62 10.83 0.88
C ASP A 573 26.54 11.78 1.66
N TYR A 574 27.52 11.22 2.38
CA TYR A 574 28.50 11.96 3.19
C TYR A 574 29.81 12.19 2.43
N CYS A 575 29.96 13.33 1.74
CA CYS A 575 31.24 13.68 1.12
C CYS A 575 32.12 14.46 2.11
N GLY A 576 33.14 13.81 2.67
CA GLY A 576 34.31 14.51 3.23
C GLY A 576 34.09 15.36 4.50
N SER A 577 33.57 14.78 5.58
CA SER A 577 33.58 15.44 6.89
C SER A 577 34.70 14.90 7.78
N ASN A 578 35.55 15.78 8.35
CA ASN A 578 36.49 15.48 9.44
C ASN A 578 35.79 15.13 10.78
N ILE A 579 34.55 14.65 10.72
CA ILE A 579 33.70 14.39 11.87
C ILE A 579 33.86 12.94 12.26
N LEU A 580 34.04 12.68 13.56
CA LEU A 580 34.20 11.35 14.10
C LEU A 580 32.87 10.59 14.03
N LEU A 581 32.91 9.44 13.38
CA LEU A 581 31.81 8.50 13.30
C LEU A 581 32.02 7.36 14.29
N TYR A 582 30.92 6.78 14.77
CA TYR A 582 30.94 5.70 15.74
C TYR A 582 29.92 4.62 15.41
N TYR A 583 30.29 3.37 15.68
CA TYR A 583 29.39 2.22 15.64
C TYR A 583 28.87 1.93 17.04
N LEU A 584 27.55 1.88 17.19
CA LEU A 584 26.86 1.45 18.41
C LEU A 584 26.24 0.07 18.18
N GLN A 585 26.65 -0.94 18.93
CA GLN A 585 26.00 -2.26 18.89
C GLN A 585 24.63 -2.18 19.56
N VAL A 586 23.55 -2.60 18.88
CA VAL A 586 22.18 -2.56 19.43
C VAL A 586 21.66 -3.96 19.74
N SER A 587 21.87 -4.91 18.84
CA SER A 587 21.45 -6.30 19.02
C SER A 587 22.41 -7.27 18.36
N ARG A 588 22.49 -8.51 18.84
CA ARG A 588 23.32 -9.57 18.25
C ARG A 588 22.64 -10.93 18.31
N ARG A 589 23.08 -11.88 17.47
CA ARG A 589 22.58 -13.25 17.56
C ARG A 589 23.13 -13.94 18.80
N VAL A 590 22.26 -14.67 19.49
CA VAL A 590 22.65 -15.45 20.69
C VAL A 590 23.65 -16.55 20.32
N LYS A 591 23.38 -17.28 19.22
CA LYS A 591 24.23 -18.40 18.76
C LYS A 591 25.50 -17.96 18.05
N GLU A 592 25.48 -16.78 17.43
CA GLU A 592 26.60 -16.23 16.65
C GLU A 592 26.80 -14.75 17.01
N PRO A 593 27.34 -14.42 18.21
CA PRO A 593 27.46 -13.05 18.69
C PRO A 593 28.28 -12.12 17.79
N SER A 594 29.10 -12.69 16.90
CA SER A 594 29.83 -11.99 15.86
C SER A 594 28.90 -11.35 14.80
N ARG A 595 27.66 -11.84 14.65
CA ARG A 595 26.60 -11.21 13.85
C ARG A 595 25.77 -10.28 14.71
N TRP A 596 25.89 -9.00 14.47
CA TRP A 596 25.18 -7.96 15.19
C TRP A 596 24.68 -6.86 14.26
N TYR A 597 23.73 -6.09 14.78
CA TYR A 597 23.07 -4.97 14.13
C TYR A 597 23.20 -3.75 15.04
N GLY A 598 23.39 -2.58 14.44
CA GLY A 598 23.62 -1.37 15.19
C GLY A 598 23.43 -0.10 14.41
N LEU A 599 23.79 1.01 15.05
CA LEU A 599 23.64 2.36 14.52
C LEU A 599 25.00 2.91 14.12
N LEU A 600 24.98 3.72 13.06
CA LEU A 600 26.05 4.63 12.74
C LEU A 600 25.73 6.00 13.33
N LEU A 601 26.63 6.51 14.15
CA LEU A 601 26.47 7.74 14.91
C LEU A 601 27.52 8.77 14.50
N GLU A 602 27.10 10.03 14.42
CA GLU A 602 27.94 11.19 14.21
C GLU A 602 28.03 11.99 15.52
N ALA A 603 29.24 12.28 15.99
CA ALA A 603 29.43 13.09 17.19
C ALA A 603 29.01 14.55 16.96
N THR A 604 28.31 15.13 17.93
CA THR A 604 27.97 16.56 17.92
C THR A 604 29.05 17.40 18.59
N SER A 605 28.82 18.71 18.73
CA SER A 605 29.67 19.59 19.53
C SER A 605 29.55 19.36 21.04
N GLN A 606 28.49 18.67 21.51
CA GLN A 606 28.28 18.38 22.92
C GLN A 606 28.90 17.03 23.30
N PRO A 607 29.56 16.91 24.46
CA PRO A 607 30.13 15.65 24.92
C PRO A 607 29.07 14.56 25.07
N GLN A 608 29.39 13.35 24.58
CA GLN A 608 28.49 12.17 24.63
C GLN A 608 27.11 12.38 23.99
N GLU A 609 26.98 13.37 23.10
CA GLU A 609 25.78 13.61 22.31
C GLU A 609 26.05 13.34 20.84
N PHE A 610 25.16 12.56 20.22
CA PHE A 610 25.31 12.03 18.88
C PHE A 610 24.06 12.24 18.04
N ARG A 611 24.22 12.20 16.72
CA ARG A 611 23.14 12.07 15.76
C ARG A 611 23.23 10.71 15.08
N ARG A 612 22.09 10.05 14.91
CA ARG A 612 22.00 8.85 14.08
C ARG A 612 22.11 9.26 12.61
N VAL A 613 23.04 8.64 11.89
CA VAL A 613 23.32 8.94 10.47
C VAL A 613 23.26 7.70 9.57
N GLY A 614 22.98 6.54 10.15
CA GLY A 614 22.79 5.32 9.39
C GLY A 614 22.64 4.07 10.24
N PHE A 615 22.68 2.95 9.54
CA PHE A 615 22.57 1.60 10.07
C PHE A 615 23.83 0.81 9.72
N CYS A 616 24.25 -0.12 10.59
CA CYS A 616 25.33 -1.03 10.28
C CYS A 616 25.05 -2.44 10.79
N ARG A 617 25.68 -3.43 10.15
CA ARG A 617 25.66 -4.83 10.59
C ARG A 617 26.94 -5.55 10.20
N THR A 618 27.32 -6.58 10.94
CA THR A 618 28.39 -7.51 10.52
C THR A 618 27.85 -8.63 9.64
N GLU A 619 28.72 -9.13 8.75
CA GLU A 619 28.46 -10.31 7.92
C GLU A 619 29.32 -11.49 8.41
N GLU A 620 29.12 -12.69 7.85
CA GLU A 620 29.87 -13.91 8.21
C GLU A 620 31.39 -13.70 8.24
N TYR A 621 32.02 -14.18 9.33
CA TYR A 621 33.42 -14.00 9.74
C TYR A 621 33.76 -12.60 10.29
N PRO A 622 33.45 -12.40 11.57
CA PRO A 622 34.57 -12.32 12.49
C PRO A 622 34.61 -13.52 13.44
N LEU A 623 35.79 -14.13 13.57
CA LEU A 623 36.09 -15.22 14.52
C LEU A 623 36.09 -14.75 15.99
N ARG A 624 35.83 -13.46 16.25
CA ARG A 624 35.89 -12.81 17.57
C ARG A 624 34.71 -11.84 17.75
N ASP A 625 34.22 -11.70 18.98
CA ASP A 625 33.23 -10.69 19.35
C ASP A 625 33.84 -9.29 19.21
N TRP A 626 33.34 -8.53 18.24
CA TRP A 626 33.89 -7.23 17.80
C TRP A 626 33.86 -6.15 18.87
N PHE A 627 32.99 -6.33 19.88
CA PHE A 627 32.78 -5.43 21.01
C PHE A 627 33.19 -6.07 22.35
N ALA A 628 33.94 -7.19 22.34
CA ALA A 628 34.30 -7.91 23.57
C ALA A 628 35.07 -7.06 24.58
N HIS A 629 35.91 -6.14 24.11
CA HIS A 629 36.80 -5.31 24.94
C HIS A 629 36.35 -3.83 25.00
N VAL A 630 35.18 -3.52 24.46
CA VAL A 630 34.63 -2.16 24.45
C VAL A 630 33.78 -1.98 25.69
N ALA A 631 34.07 -0.94 26.47
CA ALA A 631 33.27 -0.58 27.64
C ALA A 631 31.91 -0.01 27.21
N GLU A 632 30.92 -0.15 28.08
CA GLU A 632 29.64 0.52 27.89
C GLU A 632 29.77 1.99 28.28
N GLU A 633 29.19 2.86 27.46
CA GLU A 633 29.15 4.30 27.68
C GLU A 633 27.71 4.79 27.68
N MET A 634 27.42 5.78 28.53
CA MET A 634 26.14 6.48 28.49
C MET A 634 26.21 7.58 27.43
N ILE A 635 25.30 7.52 26.47
CA ILE A 635 25.23 8.46 25.36
C ILE A 635 23.82 9.03 25.19
N THR A 636 23.74 10.21 24.57
CA THR A 636 22.49 10.84 24.16
C THR A 636 22.42 10.92 22.65
N ILE A 637 21.32 10.48 22.05
CA ILE A 637 21.04 10.64 20.61
C ILE A 637 19.91 11.66 20.44
N VAL A 638 20.15 12.70 19.65
CA VAL A 638 19.24 13.85 19.44
C VAL A 638 18.67 13.94 18.05
#